data_AF-A0A3M7MW34-F1
#
_entry.id   AF-A0A3M7MW34-F1
#
_cell.length_a   1.000
_cell.length_b   1.000
_cell.length_c   1.000
_cell.angle_alpha   90.00
_cell.angle_beta   90.00
_cell.angle_gamma   90.00
#
_symmetry.space_group_name_H-M   'P 1'
#
loop_
_entity.id
_entity.type
_entity.pdbx_description
1 polymer ?
#
loop_
_entity_poly.entity_id
_entity_poly.type
_entity_poly.pdbx_seq_one_letter_code
_entity_poly.pdbx_strand_id
1 'polypeptide(L)'
;MGSAVSSKPVAVNLELDVVGLNHMPRKAIDSRIPALIRNGVQEKKRSFFVVVGDRAKDVIVHLHYIMASVDMRQNKSVLWAYKKDLLGFSSHRKKREAKIKKEVKRGIRDANTEDPFELFVTLNNIRYVFYKETDKILGNTYGMCILQDFDALTPNLLARTIETVEGGGLVVLLLKGMRSLKQLYTMSMDVHARYRTEAHDDVVARFNERFILSLGSCQSCLVVDDELNVLPISGGKNVQPLPPVVSEADDAADPRKAELKAIKDAKADSQPVGSLITLAKTIDQAQALLQFVDAISEKTLQSTNLKTFFDFVLKGFDTLGYLDHTDYTLLQSTNPDYHKALVRINVHRQHRQTIQYIQPQDAHVLGQAELVVIDEAAAIPLPLVRKLIGPYLVFMASTINGYEGTGRSLSLKLIQQLRQQSRGGSKEPKSFTGGRKLREITLSEPIRYAAGDAVEKWLNKVLCLDATLPRAKTNVHGTPHPSACQLVHVNRDTLFSFHPVSEQFLQQMMALYVASHYKNSPNDLQLMSDAPAHQLFVLIPPVKEDATALPEPLCVLQVALEGRISRQSVLNSLTRGQRAGGDLIPWLVSQQFQDSEFAGLSGSRVVRIATNPDYLSMGYGSRALELLVDFYERKFNADLLDDDVKVRDISKMPPLFSKLDERQPDQLDYLGVSYGLTQQLHKFWKRASFVPVYLRQTANELTGEHSCVMLRPLSTPTSNDSSWLAAYAQDFQRRFLTLLSYQFRTFPAVQSLSISESASRASDADAAKALTKAGLDDIFSPFDLARLDSYANNMLDYHVILDLMPPIAHLYFTRRLSTPPCSVNLSGVQQSILLAIGLQRKDLTELENELNVASNQLLAMFVKVVRKISTAFRALQEKAVDESLGEKRGATSANGIQKHVEAPQESDLHRVPRQQPSEKSQDQITASSNGVDDRVRAQQRAQIDALPLHEFELPDANGAEHKKPKLPAEDDGSSSEDDQDAQDVVSGDQDAEDANNANGESSGAPKRKASDAGLDDDSNAIGSLLFEDTTAQDVDLSTYKEKKRKMNERKRAQNPEIGQKKR
;
A
#
# COMPACT_ATOMS: atom_id res chain seq x y z
N MET A 1 -75.02 -24.17 26.46
CA MET A 1 -74.20 -23.82 27.64
C MET A 1 -72.92 -24.64 27.58
N GLY A 2 -71.78 -24.08 27.99
CA GLY A 2 -70.47 -24.73 27.94
C GLY A 2 -69.38 -23.67 28.10
N SER A 3 -68.57 -23.77 29.16
CA SER A 3 -67.68 -22.70 29.60
C SER A 3 -66.34 -22.69 28.84
N ALA A 4 -65.96 -21.54 28.28
CA ALA A 4 -64.63 -21.34 27.73
C ALA A 4 -63.57 -21.33 28.85
N VAL A 5 -62.60 -22.23 28.79
CA VAL A 5 -61.47 -22.27 29.72
C VAL A 5 -60.37 -21.35 29.21
N SER A 6 -60.21 -20.19 29.86
CA SER A 6 -59.10 -19.28 29.60
C SER A 6 -57.80 -19.85 30.17
N SER A 7 -56.87 -20.23 29.29
CA SER A 7 -55.51 -20.63 29.66
C SER A 7 -54.70 -19.41 30.10
N LYS A 8 -54.49 -19.29 31.42
CA LYS A 8 -53.59 -18.28 32.00
C LYS A 8 -52.12 -18.56 31.60
N PRO A 9 -51.28 -17.53 31.43
CA PRO A 9 -49.83 -17.72 31.29
C PRO A 9 -49.25 -18.35 32.56
N VAL A 10 -48.32 -19.30 32.39
CA VAL A 10 -47.65 -19.97 33.51
C VAL A 10 -46.66 -19.01 34.16
N ALA A 11 -46.98 -18.56 35.38
CA ALA A 11 -46.02 -17.87 36.23
C ALA A 11 -45.03 -18.90 36.81
N VAL A 12 -43.74 -18.77 36.48
CA VAL A 12 -42.69 -19.62 37.06
C VAL A 12 -42.36 -19.10 38.46
N ASN A 13 -43.04 -19.63 39.46
CA ASN A 13 -42.75 -19.34 40.86
C ASN A 13 -41.45 -20.02 41.29
N LEU A 14 -40.46 -19.22 41.69
CA LEU A 14 -39.22 -19.67 42.29
C LEU A 14 -39.38 -19.75 43.82
N GLU A 15 -39.62 -20.96 44.32
CA GLU A 15 -39.41 -21.31 45.72
C GLU A 15 -38.01 -21.93 45.90
N LEU A 16 -37.21 -21.30 46.74
CA LEU A 16 -35.90 -21.75 47.20
C LEU A 16 -35.65 -21.07 48.54
N ASP A 17 -36.09 -21.71 49.62
CA ASP A 17 -35.85 -21.22 50.98
C ASP A 17 -34.37 -21.39 51.34
N VAL A 18 -33.62 -20.29 51.24
CA VAL A 18 -32.27 -20.17 51.77
C VAL A 18 -32.26 -18.99 52.74
N VAL A 19 -32.12 -19.29 54.02
CA VAL A 19 -32.19 -18.31 55.12
C VAL A 19 -30.98 -17.38 55.08
N GLY A 20 -31.22 -16.06 55.10
CA GLY A 20 -30.21 -15.08 55.52
C GLY A 20 -29.55 -14.22 54.43
N LEU A 21 -30.30 -13.67 53.48
CA LEU A 21 -29.85 -12.51 52.69
C LEU A 21 -30.87 -11.36 52.72
N ASN A 22 -30.37 -10.12 52.80
CA ASN A 22 -31.19 -8.91 52.80
C ASN A 22 -31.99 -8.76 51.50
N HIS A 23 -33.15 -8.10 51.59
CA HIS A 23 -34.03 -7.79 50.46
C HIS A 23 -33.26 -7.20 49.25
N MET A 24 -33.08 -8.00 48.20
CA MET A 24 -33.13 -7.49 46.83
C MET A 24 -34.61 -7.40 46.42
N PRO A 25 -35.08 -6.26 45.87
CA PRO A 25 -36.44 -6.15 45.39
C PRO A 25 -36.66 -7.09 44.19
N ARG A 26 -37.60 -8.04 44.31
CA ARG A 26 -38.01 -8.94 43.21
C ARG A 26 -38.71 -8.13 42.11
N LYS A 27 -37.93 -7.64 41.15
CA LYS A 27 -38.36 -6.80 40.03
C LYS A 27 -38.58 -7.65 38.77
N ALA A 28 -39.72 -7.50 38.10
CA ALA A 28 -39.94 -8.13 36.81
C ALA A 28 -39.07 -7.45 35.73
N ILE A 29 -38.39 -8.25 34.90
CA ILE A 29 -37.60 -7.76 33.76
C ILE A 29 -38.57 -7.28 32.67
N ASP A 30 -38.22 -6.17 31.99
CA ASP A 30 -38.99 -5.65 30.87
C ASP A 30 -39.13 -6.70 29.75
N SER A 31 -40.37 -6.99 29.34
CA SER A 31 -40.68 -8.08 28.39
C SER A 31 -40.02 -7.92 27.02
N ARG A 32 -39.62 -6.70 26.64
CA ARG A 32 -38.93 -6.42 25.37
C ARG A 32 -37.55 -7.05 25.30
N ILE A 33 -36.86 -7.22 26.43
CA ILE A 33 -35.51 -7.82 26.49
C ILE A 33 -35.53 -9.30 26.09
N PRO A 34 -36.27 -10.22 26.77
CA PRO A 34 -36.34 -11.61 26.35
C PRO A 34 -37.10 -11.80 25.02
N ALA A 35 -38.04 -10.91 24.67
CA ALA A 35 -38.69 -10.94 23.35
C ALA A 35 -37.69 -10.69 22.22
N LEU A 36 -36.84 -9.66 22.32
CA LEU A 36 -35.82 -9.39 21.30
C LEU A 36 -34.83 -10.55 21.17
N ILE A 37 -34.35 -11.10 22.29
CA ILE A 37 -33.40 -12.24 22.28
C ILE A 37 -34.06 -13.47 21.63
N ARG A 38 -35.30 -13.80 21.98
CA ARG A 38 -36.05 -14.92 21.37
C ARG A 38 -36.23 -14.72 19.87
N ASN A 39 -36.65 -13.52 19.44
CA ASN A 39 -36.84 -13.21 18.03
C ASN A 39 -35.50 -13.32 17.26
N GLY A 40 -34.41 -12.79 17.82
CA GLY A 40 -33.07 -12.86 17.23
C GLY A 40 -32.61 -14.30 17.02
N VAL A 41 -32.78 -15.18 18.01
CA VAL A 41 -32.45 -16.62 17.91
C VAL A 41 -33.35 -17.32 16.88
N GLN A 42 -34.66 -17.10 16.93
CA GLN A 42 -35.64 -17.69 16.01
C GLN A 42 -35.39 -17.30 14.55
N GLU A 43 -35.09 -16.03 14.28
CA GLU A 43 -34.79 -15.53 12.92
C GLU A 43 -33.30 -15.65 12.53
N LYS A 44 -32.44 -16.12 13.44
CA LYS A 44 -30.96 -16.15 13.30
C LYS A 44 -30.36 -14.78 12.93
N LYS A 45 -30.86 -13.69 13.53
CA LYS A 45 -30.36 -12.30 13.40
C LYS A 45 -29.67 -11.86 14.70
N ARG A 46 -28.70 -10.94 14.65
CA ARG A 46 -28.06 -10.42 15.87
C ARG A 46 -28.95 -9.43 16.61
N SER A 47 -28.72 -9.28 17.91
CA SER A 47 -29.35 -8.25 18.76
C SER A 47 -28.29 -7.36 19.41
N PHE A 48 -28.58 -6.07 19.53
CA PHE A 48 -27.64 -5.07 20.03
C PHE A 48 -28.12 -4.44 21.34
N PHE A 49 -27.36 -4.59 22.42
CA PHE A 49 -27.66 -4.06 23.74
C PHE A 49 -26.64 -2.98 24.14
N VAL A 50 -27.14 -1.84 24.61
CA VAL A 50 -26.32 -0.76 25.16
C VAL A 50 -26.63 -0.65 26.65
N VAL A 51 -25.66 -0.96 27.51
CA VAL A 51 -25.82 -0.95 28.97
C VAL A 51 -25.23 0.33 29.53
N VAL A 52 -26.09 1.23 30.00
CA VAL A 52 -25.72 2.46 30.72
C VAL A 52 -25.70 2.15 32.21
N GLY A 53 -24.54 2.27 32.87
CA GLY A 53 -24.46 2.03 34.30
C GLY A 53 -23.09 1.68 34.86
N ASP A 54 -22.97 1.68 36.18
CA ASP A 54 -21.78 1.26 36.91
C ASP A 54 -21.86 -0.22 37.36
N ARG A 55 -23.07 -0.80 37.49
CA ARG A 55 -23.33 -2.22 37.77
C ARG A 55 -23.48 -3.09 36.51
N ALA A 56 -22.96 -2.63 35.38
CA ALA A 56 -23.10 -3.30 34.07
C ALA A 56 -22.61 -4.77 34.02
N LYS A 57 -21.81 -5.22 35.00
CA LYS A 57 -21.41 -6.64 35.14
C LYS A 57 -22.59 -7.58 35.34
N ASP A 58 -23.52 -7.19 36.20
CA ASP A 58 -24.61 -8.04 36.66
C ASP A 58 -25.60 -8.23 35.49
N VAL A 59 -25.85 -7.14 34.76
CA VAL A 59 -26.58 -7.10 33.49
C VAL A 59 -25.99 -8.05 32.44
N ILE A 60 -24.66 -8.12 32.28
CA ILE A 60 -24.00 -9.08 31.36
C ILE A 60 -24.32 -10.53 31.73
N VAL A 61 -24.27 -10.88 33.02
CA VAL A 61 -24.58 -12.25 33.48
C VAL A 61 -26.05 -12.59 33.19
N HIS A 62 -26.97 -11.66 33.46
CA HIS A 62 -28.39 -11.85 33.18
C HIS A 62 -28.68 -12.00 31.67
N LEU A 63 -28.08 -11.15 30.81
CA LEU A 63 -28.26 -11.25 29.35
C LEU A 63 -27.71 -12.57 28.80
N HIS A 64 -26.53 -13.01 29.25
CA HIS A 64 -25.95 -14.30 28.84
C HIS A 64 -26.81 -15.49 29.33
N TYR A 65 -27.32 -15.43 30.56
CA TYR A 65 -28.22 -16.47 31.10
C TYR A 65 -29.54 -16.55 30.31
N ILE A 66 -30.14 -15.40 29.95
CA ILE A 66 -31.35 -15.37 29.11
C ILE A 66 -31.04 -15.99 27.74
N MET A 67 -29.96 -15.60 27.07
CA MET A 67 -29.54 -16.18 25.78
C MET A 67 -29.39 -17.71 25.89
N ALA A 68 -28.62 -18.21 26.86
CA ALA A 68 -28.38 -19.63 27.07
C ALA A 68 -29.62 -20.44 27.50
N SER A 69 -30.70 -19.76 27.94
CA SER A 69 -32.00 -20.38 28.27
C SER A 69 -32.97 -20.44 27.09
N VAL A 70 -32.72 -19.70 26.01
CA VAL A 70 -33.60 -19.65 24.81
C VAL A 70 -33.26 -20.79 23.84
N ASP A 71 -31.99 -21.03 23.55
CA ASP A 71 -31.53 -22.21 22.81
C ASP A 71 -30.23 -22.78 23.42
N MET A 72 -30.22 -24.08 23.67
CA MET A 72 -29.05 -24.79 24.17
C MET A 72 -28.00 -25.10 23.08
N ARG A 73 -28.38 -25.06 21.79
CA ARG A 73 -27.54 -25.36 20.63
C ARG A 73 -26.64 -24.17 20.22
N GLN A 74 -26.98 -22.96 20.63
CA GLN A 74 -26.24 -21.74 20.31
C GLN A 74 -24.82 -21.74 20.91
N ASN A 75 -23.87 -21.09 20.25
CA ASN A 75 -22.48 -20.96 20.69
C ASN A 75 -22.38 -20.19 22.02
N LYS A 76 -21.70 -20.77 23.01
CA LYS A 76 -21.55 -20.22 24.38
C LYS A 76 -20.17 -19.59 24.62
N SER A 77 -19.43 -19.31 23.55
CA SER A 77 -18.17 -18.56 23.61
C SER A 77 -18.44 -17.05 23.59
N VAL A 78 -17.67 -16.33 24.42
CA VAL A 78 -17.83 -14.90 24.65
C VAL A 78 -16.53 -14.18 24.28
N LEU A 79 -16.62 -13.14 23.45
CA LEU A 79 -15.51 -12.24 23.14
C LEU A 79 -15.56 -11.02 24.08
N TRP A 80 -14.52 -10.82 24.90
CA TRP A 80 -14.38 -9.65 25.76
C TRP A 80 -13.29 -8.72 25.21
N ALA A 81 -13.71 -7.61 24.59
CA ALA A 81 -12.83 -6.62 23.98
C ALA A 81 -12.68 -5.37 24.87
N TYR A 82 -11.44 -4.98 25.14
CA TYR A 82 -11.10 -3.93 26.10
C TYR A 82 -9.80 -3.18 25.73
N LYS A 83 -9.63 -1.98 26.30
CA LYS A 83 -8.55 -1.03 26.02
C LYS A 83 -7.22 -1.40 26.66
N LYS A 84 -7.24 -1.67 27.97
CA LYS A 84 -6.03 -1.86 28.81
C LYS A 84 -6.31 -2.62 30.11
N ASP A 85 -7.28 -2.15 30.88
CA ASP A 85 -7.61 -2.68 32.20
C ASP A 85 -9.03 -3.23 32.19
N LEU A 86 -9.27 -4.39 32.82
CA LEU A 86 -10.61 -5.00 32.93
C LEU A 86 -11.43 -4.37 34.07
N LEU A 87 -12.75 -4.60 34.12
CA LEU A 87 -13.67 -4.08 35.15
C LEU A 87 -13.45 -4.64 36.58
N GLY A 88 -12.27 -4.41 37.17
CA GLY A 88 -11.92 -4.80 38.54
C GLY A 88 -11.62 -6.29 38.75
N PHE A 89 -11.43 -7.06 37.66
CA PHE A 89 -11.09 -8.49 37.70
C PHE A 89 -9.84 -8.78 36.84
N SER A 90 -9.36 -10.03 36.87
CA SER A 90 -8.20 -10.47 36.07
C SER A 90 -8.59 -11.64 35.18
N SER A 91 -8.21 -11.60 33.90
CA SER A 91 -8.37 -12.71 32.96
C SER A 91 -7.73 -14.00 33.45
N HIS A 92 -6.54 -13.92 34.08
CA HIS A 92 -5.81 -15.08 34.61
C HIS A 92 -6.57 -15.75 35.77
N ARG A 93 -7.20 -16.91 35.48
CA ARG A 93 -7.87 -17.79 36.45
C ARG A 93 -7.07 -18.01 37.75
N LYS A 94 -5.80 -18.44 37.66
CA LYS A 94 -4.94 -18.65 38.85
C LYS A 94 -4.76 -17.40 39.73
N LYS A 95 -4.77 -16.18 39.15
CA LYS A 95 -4.70 -14.92 39.93
C LYS A 95 -6.03 -14.60 40.63
N ARG A 96 -7.17 -14.92 40.01
CA ARG A 96 -8.50 -14.82 40.64
C ARG A 96 -8.66 -15.82 41.78
N GLU A 97 -8.38 -17.10 41.55
CA GLU A 97 -8.43 -18.14 42.58
C GLU A 97 -7.55 -17.81 43.80
N ALA A 98 -6.34 -17.27 43.57
CA ALA A 98 -5.45 -16.82 44.65
C ALA A 98 -5.98 -15.58 45.39
N LYS A 99 -6.66 -14.66 44.71
CA LYS A 99 -7.35 -13.52 45.34
C LYS A 99 -8.51 -14.01 46.23
N ILE A 100 -9.40 -14.84 45.69
CA ILE A 100 -10.57 -15.38 46.40
C ILE A 100 -10.13 -16.18 47.64
N LYS A 101 -9.16 -17.10 47.49
CA LYS A 101 -8.58 -17.85 48.64
C LYS A 101 -7.95 -16.93 49.69
N LYS A 102 -7.41 -15.78 49.30
CA LYS A 102 -6.88 -14.75 50.24
C LYS A 102 -7.97 -13.92 50.90
N GLU A 103 -9.13 -13.75 50.28
CA GLU A 103 -10.30 -13.06 50.86
C GLU A 103 -11.06 -13.96 51.85
N VAL A 104 -11.27 -15.23 51.50
CA VAL A 104 -11.80 -16.26 52.40
C VAL A 104 -10.86 -16.46 53.61
N LYS A 105 -9.55 -16.61 53.40
CA LYS A 105 -8.57 -16.70 54.50
C LYS A 105 -8.45 -15.41 55.35
N ARG A 106 -9.10 -14.32 54.96
CA ARG A 106 -9.20 -13.06 55.74
C ARG A 106 -10.58 -12.84 56.36
N GLY A 107 -11.54 -13.75 56.19
CA GLY A 107 -12.91 -13.60 56.69
C GLY A 107 -13.69 -12.47 56.00
N ILE A 108 -13.36 -12.13 54.75
CA ILE A 108 -14.05 -11.07 53.97
C ILE A 108 -15.17 -11.64 53.09
N ARG A 109 -15.11 -12.94 52.80
CA ARG A 109 -16.09 -13.72 52.03
C ARG A 109 -16.21 -15.10 52.67
N ASP A 110 -17.42 -15.66 52.69
CA ASP A 110 -17.62 -17.05 53.10
C ASP A 110 -17.12 -18.01 52.02
N ALA A 111 -16.78 -19.24 52.42
CA ALA A 111 -16.10 -20.20 51.54
C ALA A 111 -16.92 -20.67 50.33
N ASN A 112 -18.26 -20.56 50.41
CA ASN A 112 -19.20 -21.02 49.37
C ASN A 112 -19.95 -19.87 48.66
N THR A 113 -19.75 -18.61 49.06
CA THR A 113 -20.40 -17.46 48.40
C THR A 113 -19.58 -16.97 47.22
N GLU A 114 -19.88 -17.49 46.02
CA GLU A 114 -19.37 -16.93 44.77
C GLU A 114 -20.30 -15.83 44.23
N ASP A 115 -19.69 -14.76 43.73
CA ASP A 115 -20.38 -13.70 42.98
C ASP A 115 -20.85 -14.27 41.62
N PRO A 116 -22.12 -14.08 41.20
CA PRO A 116 -22.61 -14.55 39.89
C PRO A 116 -21.72 -14.14 38.71
N PHE A 117 -21.06 -12.98 38.78
CA PHE A 117 -20.07 -12.56 37.80
C PHE A 117 -18.75 -13.33 37.91
N GLU A 118 -18.24 -13.61 39.11
CA GLU A 118 -17.04 -14.45 39.28
C GLU A 118 -17.28 -15.89 38.81
N LEU A 119 -18.49 -16.43 39.00
CA LEU A 119 -18.94 -17.72 38.46
C LEU A 119 -19.02 -17.68 36.92
N PHE A 120 -19.71 -16.68 36.33
CA PHE A 120 -19.81 -16.49 34.89
C PHE A 120 -18.44 -16.45 34.21
N VAL A 121 -17.49 -15.72 34.79
CA VAL A 121 -16.12 -15.53 34.28
C VAL A 121 -15.21 -16.77 34.56
N THR A 122 -15.71 -17.81 35.23
CA THR A 122 -14.98 -19.05 35.54
C THR A 122 -15.52 -20.27 34.81
N LEU A 123 -16.84 -20.34 34.57
CA LEU A 123 -17.48 -21.44 33.83
C LEU A 123 -17.44 -21.26 32.30
N ASN A 124 -17.61 -20.04 31.79
CA ASN A 124 -17.81 -19.80 30.36
C ASN A 124 -16.48 -19.61 29.61
N ASN A 125 -16.48 -19.95 28.32
CA ASN A 125 -15.30 -19.80 27.45
C ASN A 125 -15.18 -18.34 26.97
N ILE A 126 -14.52 -17.50 27.78
CA ILE A 126 -14.30 -16.07 27.48
C ILE A 126 -12.93 -15.84 26.85
N ARG A 127 -12.88 -15.36 25.61
CA ARG A 127 -11.66 -14.90 24.94
C ARG A 127 -11.44 -13.41 25.19
N TYR A 128 -10.36 -13.08 25.88
CA TYR A 128 -9.95 -11.70 26.16
C TYR A 128 -9.07 -11.17 25.03
N VAL A 129 -9.40 -9.98 24.50
CA VAL A 129 -8.69 -9.37 23.37
C VAL A 129 -8.52 -7.87 23.61
N PHE A 130 -7.31 -7.34 23.46
CA PHE A 130 -7.11 -5.90 23.46
C PHE A 130 -7.65 -5.30 22.16
N TYR A 131 -8.19 -4.08 22.17
CA TYR A 131 -8.66 -3.44 20.92
C TYR A 131 -7.59 -3.38 19.82
N LYS A 132 -6.31 -3.24 20.20
CA LYS A 132 -5.16 -3.28 19.28
C LYS A 132 -4.91 -4.65 18.61
N GLU A 133 -5.57 -5.71 19.05
CA GLU A 133 -5.38 -7.10 18.62
C GLU A 133 -6.66 -7.73 18.01
N THR A 134 -7.62 -6.90 17.62
CA THR A 134 -8.88 -7.33 16.95
C THR A 134 -8.71 -7.86 15.53
N ASP A 135 -7.51 -7.79 14.96
CA ASP A 135 -7.07 -8.59 13.82
C ASP A 135 -6.98 -10.10 14.15
N LYS A 136 -6.55 -10.45 15.37
CA LYS A 136 -6.30 -11.84 15.79
C LYS A 136 -7.58 -12.67 16.05
N ILE A 137 -8.76 -12.06 15.98
CA ILE A 137 -10.07 -12.74 16.09
C ILE A 137 -10.71 -13.05 14.74
N LEU A 138 -10.18 -12.51 13.63
CA LEU A 138 -10.71 -12.79 12.30
C LEU A 138 -10.70 -14.29 12.01
N GLY A 139 -11.71 -14.76 11.28
CA GLY A 139 -11.96 -16.20 11.05
C GLY A 139 -12.59 -16.97 12.23
N ASN A 140 -12.76 -16.36 13.40
CA ASN A 140 -13.44 -16.97 14.55
C ASN A 140 -14.90 -16.45 14.64
N THR A 141 -15.76 -17.20 15.35
CA THR A 141 -17.17 -16.84 15.56
C THR A 141 -17.57 -17.03 17.04
N TYR A 142 -18.31 -16.08 17.60
CA TYR A 142 -18.75 -16.06 19.00
C TYR A 142 -20.27 -15.88 19.12
N GLY A 143 -20.87 -16.39 20.20
CA GLY A 143 -22.29 -16.15 20.50
C GLY A 143 -22.54 -14.78 21.14
N MET A 144 -21.57 -14.25 21.89
CA MET A 144 -21.68 -12.97 22.57
C MET A 144 -20.40 -12.14 22.42
N CYS A 145 -20.52 -10.85 22.14
CA CYS A 145 -19.42 -9.89 22.14
C CYS A 145 -19.68 -8.77 23.14
N ILE A 146 -18.68 -8.45 23.98
CA ILE A 146 -18.73 -7.42 25.00
C ILE A 146 -17.67 -6.37 24.67
N LEU A 147 -18.11 -5.13 24.45
CA LEU A 147 -17.29 -3.95 24.20
C LEU A 147 -17.23 -3.10 25.48
N GLN A 148 -16.08 -3.12 26.15
CA GLN A 148 -15.94 -2.57 27.50
C GLN A 148 -15.81 -1.02 27.55
N ASP A 149 -15.00 -0.42 26.67
CA ASP A 149 -14.55 0.97 26.82
C ASP A 149 -14.90 1.79 25.57
N PHE A 150 -16.00 2.56 25.63
CA PHE A 150 -16.52 3.33 24.50
C PHE A 150 -15.57 4.44 23.99
N ASP A 151 -14.72 4.98 24.88
CA ASP A 151 -13.72 6.02 24.56
C ASP A 151 -12.59 5.56 23.63
N ALA A 152 -12.39 4.25 23.52
CA ALA A 152 -11.37 3.61 22.69
C ALA A 152 -11.93 2.95 21.41
N LEU A 153 -13.25 2.99 21.20
CA LEU A 153 -13.85 2.42 20.00
C LEU A 153 -13.54 3.25 18.75
N THR A 154 -13.40 2.58 17.62
CA THR A 154 -13.26 3.20 16.30
C THR A 154 -14.10 2.41 15.29
N PRO A 155 -14.53 3.01 14.17
CA PRO A 155 -15.29 2.36 13.10
C PRO A 155 -14.81 0.94 12.73
N ASN A 156 -13.51 0.75 12.56
CA ASN A 156 -12.89 -0.53 12.20
C ASN A 156 -12.98 -1.57 13.33
N LEU A 157 -12.89 -1.15 14.60
CA LEU A 157 -13.08 -2.04 15.76
C LEU A 157 -14.52 -2.52 15.86
N LEU A 158 -15.48 -1.61 15.65
CA LEU A 158 -16.91 -1.95 15.63
C LEU A 158 -17.21 -2.97 14.54
N ALA A 159 -16.75 -2.74 13.30
CA ALA A 159 -16.93 -3.69 12.21
C ALA A 159 -16.36 -5.08 12.53
N ARG A 160 -15.07 -5.17 12.86
CA ARG A 160 -14.38 -6.43 13.16
C ARG A 160 -15.02 -7.22 14.30
N THR A 161 -15.51 -6.55 15.34
CA THR A 161 -16.11 -7.24 16.50
C THR A 161 -17.54 -7.71 16.20
N ILE A 162 -18.38 -6.85 15.62
CA ILE A 162 -19.78 -7.16 15.30
C ILE A 162 -19.89 -8.24 14.22
N GLU A 163 -18.97 -8.27 13.25
CA GLU A 163 -18.95 -9.28 12.18
C GLU A 163 -18.61 -10.69 12.71
N THR A 164 -17.86 -10.81 13.81
CA THR A 164 -17.52 -12.12 14.44
C THR A 164 -18.64 -12.74 15.28
N VAL A 165 -19.82 -12.10 15.36
CA VAL A 165 -20.97 -12.63 16.11
C VAL A 165 -21.91 -13.41 15.17
N GLU A 166 -22.42 -14.55 15.63
CA GLU A 166 -23.39 -15.37 14.89
C GLU A 166 -24.85 -14.89 15.00
N GLY A 167 -25.71 -15.42 14.13
CA GLY A 167 -27.16 -15.22 14.18
C GLY A 167 -27.76 -15.69 15.50
N GLY A 168 -28.67 -14.91 16.08
CA GLY A 168 -29.14 -15.07 17.46
C GLY A 168 -28.18 -14.50 18.51
N GLY A 169 -26.95 -14.15 18.13
CA GLY A 169 -25.92 -13.68 19.05
C GLY A 169 -26.12 -12.23 19.54
N LEU A 170 -25.49 -11.92 20.66
CA LEU A 170 -25.63 -10.63 21.35
C LEU A 170 -24.36 -9.78 21.24
N VAL A 171 -24.51 -8.55 20.75
CA VAL A 171 -23.50 -7.50 20.90
C VAL A 171 -23.90 -6.64 22.10
N VAL A 172 -22.98 -6.48 23.06
CA VAL A 172 -23.20 -5.68 24.28
C VAL A 172 -22.14 -4.58 24.38
N LEU A 173 -22.59 -3.32 24.38
CA LEU A 173 -21.76 -2.14 24.56
C LEU A 173 -21.95 -1.56 25.96
N LEU A 174 -20.86 -1.28 26.68
CA LEU A 174 -20.91 -0.75 28.04
C LEU A 174 -20.63 0.76 28.08
N LEU A 175 -21.44 1.49 28.85
CA LEU A 175 -21.35 2.94 29.05
C LEU A 175 -21.29 3.25 30.56
N LYS A 176 -20.07 3.28 31.09
CA LYS A 176 -19.78 3.38 32.52
C LYS A 176 -19.67 4.82 33.02
N GLY A 177 -20.04 5.07 34.28
CA GLY A 177 -19.77 6.33 34.99
C GLY A 177 -20.57 7.56 34.53
N MET A 178 -21.56 7.38 33.66
CA MET A 178 -22.42 8.46 33.17
C MET A 178 -23.80 8.43 33.83
N ARG A 179 -24.30 9.61 34.23
CA ARG A 179 -25.67 9.80 34.74
C ARG A 179 -26.65 10.29 33.67
N SER A 180 -26.15 10.67 32.49
CA SER A 180 -26.99 11.09 31.37
C SER A 180 -26.28 10.84 30.04
N LEU A 181 -27.03 10.32 29.07
CA LEU A 181 -26.59 10.18 27.67
C LEU A 181 -26.19 11.53 27.04
N LYS A 182 -26.57 12.68 27.61
CA LYS A 182 -26.05 13.99 27.17
C LYS A 182 -24.55 14.16 27.36
N GLN A 183 -23.95 13.50 28.34
CA GLN A 183 -22.49 13.54 28.60
C GLN A 183 -21.68 12.79 27.52
N LEU A 184 -22.36 12.00 26.69
CA LEU A 184 -21.78 11.12 25.69
C LEU A 184 -21.49 11.86 24.36
N TYR A 185 -22.27 12.90 24.04
CA TYR A 185 -22.02 13.80 22.91
C TYR A 185 -20.72 14.60 23.07
N THR A 186 -20.37 14.99 24.30
CA THR A 186 -19.18 15.81 24.61
C THR A 186 -17.98 14.97 25.05
N MET A 187 -18.00 13.65 24.86
CA MET A 187 -16.96 12.77 25.39
C MET A 187 -15.76 12.66 24.43
N SER A 188 -14.59 13.13 24.88
CA SER A 188 -13.33 12.99 24.15
C SER A 188 -12.87 11.53 24.08
N MET A 189 -12.48 11.08 22.90
CA MET A 189 -11.97 9.73 22.62
C MET A 189 -10.44 9.68 22.64
N ASP A 190 -9.85 8.49 22.80
CA ASP A 190 -8.39 8.31 22.70
C ASP A 190 -7.80 8.83 21.38
N VAL A 191 -8.58 8.72 20.30
CA VAL A 191 -8.13 9.11 18.95
C VAL A 191 -8.01 10.63 18.82
N HIS A 192 -8.79 11.40 19.59
CA HIS A 192 -8.75 12.87 19.57
C HIS A 192 -7.39 13.41 20.01
N ALA A 193 -6.68 12.71 20.91
CA ALA A 193 -5.32 13.03 21.30
C ALA A 193 -4.28 12.85 20.16
N ARG A 194 -4.67 12.30 19.00
CA ARG A 194 -3.87 12.26 17.76
C ARG A 194 -4.31 13.29 16.72
N TYR A 195 -5.45 13.93 16.93
CA TYR A 195 -6.07 14.90 16.02
C TYR A 195 -5.84 16.35 16.44
N ARG A 196 -5.38 16.57 17.68
CA ARG A 196 -4.87 17.86 18.15
C ARG A 196 -3.55 18.19 17.48
N THR A 197 -3.44 19.43 17.00
CA THR A 197 -2.18 20.07 16.58
C THR A 197 -1.97 21.33 17.42
N GLU A 198 -0.76 21.89 17.40
CA GLU A 198 -0.43 23.10 18.19
C GLU A 198 -1.27 24.33 17.78
N ALA A 199 -1.85 24.32 16.57
CA ALA A 199 -2.81 25.32 16.09
C ALA A 199 -4.29 24.98 16.39
N HIS A 200 -4.62 23.72 16.71
CA HIS A 200 -5.99 23.22 16.81
C HIS A 200 -6.15 22.15 17.91
N ASP A 201 -6.32 22.60 19.17
CA ASP A 201 -6.50 21.73 20.35
C ASP A 201 -7.95 21.27 20.60
N ASP A 202 -8.96 22.02 20.14
CA ASP A 202 -10.36 21.66 20.38
C ASP A 202 -10.86 20.60 19.38
N VAL A 203 -11.48 19.52 19.88
CA VAL A 203 -11.85 18.35 19.06
C VAL A 203 -13.29 17.96 19.38
N VAL A 204 -14.18 18.20 18.41
CA VAL A 204 -15.62 17.95 18.54
C VAL A 204 -15.94 16.51 18.16
N ALA A 205 -16.59 15.76 19.06
CA ALA A 205 -16.85 14.32 18.93
C ALA A 205 -18.03 13.97 17.99
N ARG A 206 -18.05 14.52 16.77
CA ARG A 206 -19.14 14.38 15.79
C ARG A 206 -19.49 12.92 15.46
N PHE A 207 -18.49 12.03 15.42
CA PHE A 207 -18.74 10.60 15.20
C PHE A 207 -19.59 9.98 16.32
N ASN A 208 -19.36 10.38 17.58
CA ASN A 208 -20.11 9.86 18.73
C ASN A 208 -21.56 10.33 18.67
N GLU A 209 -21.81 11.59 18.32
CA GLU A 209 -23.17 12.11 18.12
C GLU A 209 -23.92 11.32 17.04
N ARG A 210 -23.32 11.16 15.85
CA ARG A 210 -23.90 10.35 14.76
C ARG A 210 -24.15 8.92 15.20
N PHE A 211 -23.23 8.31 15.96
CA PHE A 211 -23.36 6.94 16.46
C PHE A 211 -24.56 6.81 17.42
N ILE A 212 -24.69 7.69 18.42
CA ILE A 212 -25.81 7.70 19.39
C ILE A 212 -27.15 7.87 18.65
N LEU A 213 -27.25 8.85 17.75
CA LEU A 213 -28.46 9.10 16.97
C LEU A 213 -28.82 7.89 16.08
N SER A 214 -27.81 7.21 15.52
CA SER A 214 -28.02 6.02 14.71
C SER A 214 -28.56 4.81 15.50
N LEU A 215 -28.13 4.62 16.76
CA LEU A 215 -28.63 3.53 17.62
C LEU A 215 -30.15 3.67 17.85
N GLY A 216 -30.65 4.89 18.00
CA GLY A 216 -32.09 5.18 18.06
C GLY A 216 -32.88 4.83 16.80
N SER A 217 -32.20 4.64 15.66
CA SER A 217 -32.80 4.17 14.40
C SER A 217 -32.68 2.65 14.18
N CYS A 218 -31.91 1.94 15.00
CA CYS A 218 -31.70 0.49 14.88
C CYS A 218 -32.85 -0.27 15.56
N GLN A 219 -33.67 -0.97 14.76
CA GLN A 219 -34.85 -1.69 15.26
C GLN A 219 -34.49 -2.83 16.23
N SER A 220 -33.35 -3.51 16.02
CA SER A 220 -32.82 -4.56 16.91
C SER A 220 -31.89 -4.02 18.01
N CYS A 221 -32.00 -2.73 18.36
CA CYS A 221 -31.24 -2.12 19.45
C CYS A 221 -32.11 -1.73 20.64
N LEU A 222 -31.70 -2.17 21.84
CA LEU A 222 -32.22 -1.74 23.12
C LEU A 222 -31.13 -1.06 23.96
N VAL A 223 -31.43 0.12 24.49
CA VAL A 223 -30.63 0.83 25.49
C VAL A 223 -31.24 0.52 26.85
N VAL A 224 -30.41 0.03 27.78
CA VAL A 224 -30.82 -0.59 29.04
C VAL A 224 -29.96 -0.02 30.18
N ASP A 225 -30.52 0.12 31.38
CA ASP A 225 -29.78 0.62 32.55
C ASP A 225 -29.23 -0.49 33.47
N ASP A 226 -28.59 -0.08 34.59
CA ASP A 226 -28.10 -0.95 35.68
C ASP A 226 -29.11 -2.00 36.18
N GLU A 227 -30.41 -1.79 35.98
CA GLU A 227 -31.49 -2.59 36.56
C GLU A 227 -32.43 -3.22 35.52
N LEU A 228 -31.95 -3.40 34.30
CA LEU A 228 -32.69 -3.98 33.17
C LEU A 228 -33.95 -3.18 32.77
N ASN A 229 -34.05 -1.89 33.07
CA ASN A 229 -35.08 -1.02 32.50
C ASN A 229 -34.70 -0.62 31.07
N VAL A 230 -35.64 -0.70 30.12
CA VAL A 230 -35.42 -0.26 28.72
C VAL A 230 -35.68 1.25 28.58
N LEU A 231 -34.65 2.01 28.21
CA LEU A 231 -34.71 3.46 28.07
C LEU A 231 -35.45 3.90 26.78
N PRO A 232 -36.16 5.04 26.79
CA PRO A 232 -37.03 5.49 25.69
C PRO A 232 -36.29 5.99 24.43
N ILE A 233 -34.95 5.93 24.41
CA ILE A 233 -34.09 6.24 23.25
C ILE A 233 -33.85 4.99 22.38
N SER A 234 -34.10 3.78 22.90
CA SER A 234 -34.05 2.51 22.16
C SER A 234 -34.83 2.56 20.84
N GLY A 235 -34.28 2.00 19.76
CA GLY A 235 -35.01 1.84 18.50
C GLY A 235 -36.09 0.75 18.57
N GLY A 236 -35.83 -0.32 19.32
CA GLY A 236 -36.74 -1.45 19.55
C GLY A 236 -37.94 -1.17 20.49
N LYS A 237 -38.58 0.00 20.39
CA LYS A 237 -39.64 0.42 21.34
C LYS A 237 -40.83 -0.53 21.40
N ASN A 238 -41.20 -1.08 20.24
CA ASN A 238 -42.41 -1.87 20.01
C ASN A 238 -42.11 -3.36 19.73
N VAL A 239 -40.98 -3.89 20.17
CA VAL A 239 -40.62 -5.31 19.97
C VAL A 239 -41.63 -6.20 20.70
N GLN A 240 -42.39 -6.97 19.93
CA GLN A 240 -43.27 -8.03 20.42
C GLN A 240 -42.62 -9.40 20.17
N PRO A 241 -42.86 -10.41 21.03
CA PRO A 241 -42.40 -11.77 20.76
C PRO A 241 -43.09 -12.31 19.49
N LEU A 242 -42.30 -12.89 18.59
CA LEU A 242 -42.82 -13.64 17.45
C LEU A 242 -43.58 -14.89 17.94
N PRO A 243 -44.57 -15.38 17.19
CA PRO A 243 -45.16 -16.69 17.46
C PRO A 243 -44.06 -17.76 17.35
N PRO A 244 -43.99 -18.72 18.30
CA PRO A 244 -43.03 -19.81 18.21
C PRO A 244 -43.34 -20.66 16.97
N VAL A 245 -42.31 -21.15 16.28
CA VAL A 245 -42.47 -22.06 15.15
C VAL A 245 -43.05 -23.38 15.67
N VAL A 246 -44.28 -23.72 15.25
CA VAL A 246 -45.04 -24.84 15.83
C VAL A 246 -44.72 -26.18 15.15
N SER A 247 -43.98 -26.19 14.04
CA SER A 247 -43.61 -27.41 13.33
C SER A 247 -42.27 -27.32 12.60
N GLU A 248 -41.54 -28.43 12.54
CA GLU A 248 -40.30 -28.57 11.76
C GLU A 248 -40.53 -28.42 10.24
N ALA A 249 -41.80 -28.42 9.79
CA ALA A 249 -42.18 -28.19 8.40
C ALA A 249 -41.84 -26.76 7.91
N ASP A 250 -41.83 -25.75 8.80
CA ASP A 250 -41.48 -24.38 8.41
C ASP A 250 -39.97 -24.19 8.16
N ASP A 251 -39.11 -25.09 8.66
CA ASP A 251 -37.69 -25.08 8.29
C ASP A 251 -37.51 -25.48 6.81
N ALA A 252 -38.51 -26.15 6.20
CA ALA A 252 -38.62 -26.40 4.76
C ALA A 252 -39.42 -25.32 3.98
N ALA A 253 -40.02 -24.34 4.68
CA ALA A 253 -40.74 -23.22 4.06
C ALA A 253 -39.83 -22.04 3.68
N ASP A 254 -38.54 -22.08 4.05
CA ASP A 254 -37.53 -21.19 3.48
C ASP A 254 -37.21 -21.63 2.04
N PRO A 255 -37.62 -20.88 1.00
CA PRO A 255 -37.48 -21.30 -0.38
C PRO A 255 -36.02 -21.53 -0.78
N ARG A 256 -35.06 -20.88 -0.13
CA ARG A 256 -33.64 -21.05 -0.44
C ARG A 256 -33.09 -22.40 0.01
N LYS A 257 -33.58 -22.93 1.13
CA LYS A 257 -33.18 -24.27 1.59
C LYS A 257 -33.77 -25.35 0.69
N ALA A 258 -35.00 -25.15 0.21
CA ALA A 258 -35.62 -26.02 -0.79
C ALA A 258 -34.86 -26.00 -2.12
N GLU A 259 -34.48 -24.83 -2.62
CA GLU A 259 -33.66 -24.66 -3.83
C GLU A 259 -32.25 -25.25 -3.68
N LEU A 260 -31.56 -24.99 -2.56
CA LEU A 260 -30.26 -25.61 -2.26
C LEU A 260 -30.36 -27.14 -2.19
N LYS A 261 -31.43 -27.67 -1.60
CA LYS A 261 -31.67 -29.12 -1.59
C LYS A 261 -31.88 -29.66 -3.01
N ALA A 262 -32.71 -29.00 -3.83
CA ALA A 262 -32.92 -29.41 -5.22
C ALA A 262 -31.60 -29.41 -6.03
N ILE A 263 -30.71 -28.43 -5.81
CA ILE A 263 -29.37 -28.38 -6.44
C ILE A 263 -28.48 -29.55 -5.96
N LYS A 264 -28.53 -29.91 -4.68
CA LYS A 264 -27.78 -31.05 -4.13
C LYS A 264 -28.29 -32.38 -4.68
N ASP A 265 -29.60 -32.60 -4.61
CA ASP A 265 -30.25 -33.83 -5.07
C ASP A 265 -30.02 -34.03 -6.59
N ALA A 266 -30.12 -32.96 -7.39
CA ALA A 266 -29.89 -33.00 -8.85
C ALA A 266 -28.41 -33.15 -9.28
N LYS A 267 -27.45 -33.18 -8.34
CA LYS A 267 -26.02 -33.32 -8.62
C LYS A 267 -25.31 -34.40 -7.79
N ALA A 268 -26.02 -35.11 -6.92
CA ALA A 268 -25.47 -36.14 -6.05
C ALA A 268 -24.65 -37.22 -6.80
N ASP A 269 -25.15 -37.67 -7.95
CA ASP A 269 -24.53 -38.74 -8.75
C ASP A 269 -23.25 -38.30 -9.50
N SER A 270 -23.07 -37.00 -9.73
CA SER A 270 -21.95 -36.46 -10.51
C SER A 270 -20.65 -36.35 -9.71
N GLN A 271 -20.05 -37.48 -9.32
CA GLN A 271 -18.77 -37.50 -8.62
C GLN A 271 -17.61 -37.00 -9.52
N PRO A 272 -16.60 -36.28 -8.98
CA PRO A 272 -16.41 -35.90 -7.57
C PRO A 272 -17.16 -34.61 -7.16
N VAL A 273 -17.95 -34.01 -8.07
CA VAL A 273 -18.64 -32.73 -7.82
C VAL A 273 -19.79 -32.88 -6.82
N GLY A 274 -20.52 -33.99 -6.87
CA GLY A 274 -21.66 -34.28 -6.00
C GLY A 274 -21.29 -34.28 -4.51
N SER A 275 -20.23 -34.99 -4.12
CA SER A 275 -19.73 -35.01 -2.74
C SER A 275 -19.35 -33.60 -2.26
N LEU A 276 -18.61 -32.81 -3.07
CA LEU A 276 -18.27 -31.43 -2.74
C LEU A 276 -19.51 -30.51 -2.61
N ILE A 277 -20.51 -30.66 -3.48
CA ILE A 277 -21.76 -29.88 -3.43
C ILE A 277 -22.59 -30.20 -2.17
N THR A 278 -22.56 -31.44 -1.64
CA THR A 278 -23.26 -31.73 -0.37
C THR A 278 -22.75 -30.90 0.81
N LEU A 279 -21.47 -30.49 0.79
CA LEU A 279 -20.84 -29.68 1.84
C LEU A 279 -21.23 -28.19 1.78
N ALA A 280 -21.77 -27.70 0.66
CA ALA A 280 -22.15 -26.30 0.49
C ALA A 280 -23.26 -25.88 1.47
N LYS A 281 -23.13 -24.70 2.09
CA LYS A 281 -24.11 -24.17 3.06
C LYS A 281 -25.15 -23.24 2.45
N THR A 282 -24.83 -22.59 1.34
CA THR A 282 -25.67 -21.58 0.67
C THR A 282 -25.81 -21.90 -0.82
N ILE A 283 -26.84 -21.32 -1.46
CA ILE A 283 -27.02 -21.44 -2.92
C ILE A 283 -25.81 -20.85 -3.65
N ASP A 284 -25.38 -19.66 -3.24
CA ASP A 284 -24.21 -18.96 -3.78
C ASP A 284 -22.95 -19.85 -3.79
N GLN A 285 -22.73 -20.66 -2.74
CA GLN A 285 -21.62 -21.61 -2.69
C GLN A 285 -21.77 -22.77 -3.67
N ALA A 286 -22.98 -23.36 -3.79
CA ALA A 286 -23.24 -24.45 -4.72
C ALA A 286 -23.12 -24.00 -6.19
N GLN A 287 -23.66 -22.82 -6.52
CA GLN A 287 -23.53 -22.21 -7.85
C GLN A 287 -22.07 -21.83 -8.15
N ALA A 288 -21.34 -21.27 -7.19
CA ALA A 288 -19.91 -20.97 -7.36
C ALA A 288 -19.09 -22.24 -7.60
N LEU A 289 -19.32 -23.34 -6.85
CA LEU A 289 -18.64 -24.62 -7.07
C LEU A 289 -18.92 -25.19 -8.47
N LEU A 290 -20.17 -25.15 -8.94
CA LEU A 290 -20.52 -25.54 -10.30
C LEU A 290 -19.81 -24.66 -11.34
N GLN A 291 -19.87 -23.34 -11.20
CA GLN A 291 -19.25 -22.41 -12.15
C GLN A 291 -17.72 -22.45 -12.12
N PHE A 292 -17.10 -22.81 -10.99
CA PHE A 292 -15.68 -23.17 -10.92
C PHE A 292 -15.43 -24.45 -11.71
N VAL A 293 -16.14 -25.56 -11.45
CA VAL A 293 -15.98 -26.81 -12.23
C VAL A 293 -16.14 -26.54 -13.74
N ASP A 294 -17.16 -25.80 -14.15
CA ASP A 294 -17.40 -25.43 -15.56
C ASP A 294 -16.32 -24.51 -16.16
N ALA A 295 -15.58 -23.76 -15.33
CA ALA A 295 -14.47 -22.92 -15.79
C ALA A 295 -13.18 -23.71 -16.02
N ILE A 296 -13.12 -24.95 -15.51
CA ILE A 296 -11.92 -25.77 -15.45
C ILE A 296 -12.11 -27.14 -16.14
N SER A 297 -13.35 -27.55 -16.44
CA SER A 297 -13.62 -28.56 -17.47
C SER A 297 -13.24 -28.06 -18.87
N GLU A 298 -13.08 -26.74 -19.06
CA GLU A 298 -12.48 -26.14 -20.26
C GLU A 298 -10.94 -26.29 -20.30
N LYS A 299 -10.25 -26.53 -19.16
CA LYS A 299 -8.85 -27.02 -18.99
C LYS A 299 -8.46 -27.12 -17.49
N THR A 300 -7.67 -28.14 -17.10
CA THR A 300 -7.63 -28.89 -15.81
C THR A 300 -7.44 -28.19 -14.42
N LEU A 301 -7.83 -28.91 -13.35
CA LEU A 301 -8.19 -28.53 -11.96
C LEU A 301 -7.04 -28.69 -10.92
N GLN A 302 -6.98 -28.12 -9.69
CA GLN A 302 -7.88 -27.26 -8.86
C GLN A 302 -7.13 -26.41 -7.76
N SER A 303 -7.81 -25.83 -6.74
CA SER A 303 -7.38 -24.56 -6.09
C SER A 303 -7.98 -24.16 -4.69
N THR A 304 -7.28 -23.32 -3.87
CA THR A 304 -7.77 -22.18 -2.97
C THR A 304 -7.59 -22.05 -1.40
N ASN A 305 -6.39 -21.71 -0.84
CA ASN A 305 -6.14 -20.86 0.39
C ASN A 305 -5.62 -21.42 1.80
N LEU A 306 -4.65 -20.77 2.44
CA LEU A 306 -3.52 -21.46 3.12
C LEU A 306 -3.56 -21.68 4.65
N LYS A 307 -4.72 -21.65 5.31
CA LYS A 307 -4.90 -22.25 6.66
C LYS A 307 -6.27 -22.87 6.78
N THR A 308 -7.32 -22.07 6.63
CA THR A 308 -8.71 -22.57 6.56
C THR A 308 -8.93 -23.49 5.36
N PHE A 309 -8.33 -23.27 4.18
CA PHE A 309 -8.36 -24.30 3.12
C PHE A 309 -7.30 -25.38 3.23
N PHE A 310 -6.22 -25.24 4.01
CA PHE A 310 -5.52 -26.49 4.36
C PHE A 310 -6.45 -27.38 5.21
N ASP A 311 -7.25 -26.81 6.13
CA ASP A 311 -8.31 -27.56 6.82
C ASP A 311 -9.47 -28.00 5.90
N PHE A 312 -9.87 -27.24 4.86
CA PHE A 312 -10.89 -27.67 3.88
C PHE A 312 -10.36 -28.65 2.83
N VAL A 313 -9.07 -28.61 2.48
CA VAL A 313 -8.39 -29.61 1.64
C VAL A 313 -8.28 -30.91 2.41
N LEU A 314 -7.88 -30.87 3.68
CA LEU A 314 -7.88 -32.05 4.53
C LEU A 314 -9.30 -32.63 4.63
N LYS A 315 -10.33 -31.82 4.90
CA LYS A 315 -11.74 -32.31 4.86
C LYS A 315 -12.19 -32.81 3.50
N GLY A 316 -11.72 -32.18 2.41
CA GLY A 316 -11.98 -32.64 1.04
C GLY A 316 -11.35 -34.02 0.79
N PHE A 317 -10.08 -34.18 1.16
CA PHE A 317 -9.32 -35.42 1.16
C PHE A 317 -10.00 -36.49 2.02
N ASP A 318 -10.47 -36.17 3.22
CA ASP A 318 -11.28 -37.05 4.08
C ASP A 318 -12.53 -37.53 3.33
N THR A 319 -13.30 -36.62 2.71
CA THR A 319 -14.52 -36.98 1.95
C THR A 319 -14.25 -37.71 0.64
N LEU A 320 -13.05 -37.60 0.09
CA LEU A 320 -12.58 -38.32 -1.11
C LEU A 320 -11.78 -39.59 -0.76
N GLY A 321 -11.73 -39.97 0.53
CA GLY A 321 -11.05 -41.16 1.02
C GLY A 321 -9.54 -41.18 0.73
N TYR A 322 -8.86 -40.05 0.93
CA TYR A 322 -7.40 -39.93 0.89
C TYR A 322 -6.83 -40.10 2.31
N LEU A 323 -5.79 -40.92 2.47
CA LEU A 323 -5.17 -41.23 3.75
C LEU A 323 -3.87 -40.42 3.99
N ASP A 324 -3.71 -39.86 5.19
CA ASP A 324 -2.49 -39.13 5.58
C ASP A 324 -1.26 -40.06 5.55
N HIS A 325 -0.10 -39.48 5.26
CA HIS A 325 1.22 -40.08 5.10
C HIS A 325 1.34 -41.14 3.99
N THR A 326 0.23 -41.59 3.40
CA THR A 326 0.18 -42.59 2.32
C THR A 326 -0.23 -41.97 0.99
N ASP A 327 -1.39 -41.31 0.92
CA ASP A 327 -1.82 -40.59 -0.28
C ASP A 327 -1.23 -39.18 -0.38
N TYR A 328 -0.88 -38.55 0.75
CA TYR A 328 -0.28 -37.21 0.80
C TYR A 328 0.70 -37.02 1.98
N THR A 329 1.57 -36.01 1.88
CA THR A 329 2.51 -35.62 2.95
C THR A 329 2.50 -34.11 3.21
N LEU A 330 2.59 -33.76 4.49
CA LEU A 330 2.39 -32.41 5.04
C LEU A 330 3.72 -31.76 5.44
N LEU A 331 3.99 -30.53 4.98
CA LEU A 331 5.20 -29.76 5.32
C LEU A 331 4.88 -28.41 5.95
N GLN A 332 5.35 -28.22 7.18
CA GLN A 332 5.18 -27.00 7.99
C GLN A 332 6.36 -26.02 7.81
N SER A 333 6.09 -24.72 8.01
CA SER A 333 7.10 -23.66 8.00
C SER A 333 8.08 -23.80 9.18
N THR A 334 9.37 -23.67 8.88
CA THR A 334 10.44 -23.54 9.88
C THR A 334 10.57 -22.11 10.43
N ASN A 335 10.04 -21.11 9.73
CA ASN A 335 10.11 -19.71 10.17
C ASN A 335 9.09 -19.46 11.33
N PRO A 336 9.53 -18.89 12.48
CA PRO A 336 8.69 -18.63 13.64
C PRO A 336 7.49 -17.69 13.37
N ASP A 337 7.62 -16.73 12.45
CA ASP A 337 6.57 -15.75 12.11
C ASP A 337 5.30 -16.42 11.58
N TYR A 338 5.45 -17.55 10.88
CA TYR A 338 4.33 -18.32 10.34
C TYR A 338 3.67 -19.25 11.37
N HIS A 339 4.23 -19.34 12.59
CA HIS A 339 3.73 -20.17 13.69
C HIS A 339 3.48 -21.64 13.27
N LYS A 340 4.47 -22.27 12.62
CA LYS A 340 4.37 -23.63 12.06
C LYS A 340 3.18 -23.85 11.10
N ALA A 341 2.73 -22.82 10.37
CA ALA A 341 1.76 -22.97 9.30
C ALA A 341 2.18 -24.09 8.33
N LEU A 342 1.20 -24.83 7.79
CA LEU A 342 1.43 -25.59 6.56
C LEU A 342 1.87 -24.64 5.44
N VAL A 343 2.87 -25.07 4.66
CA VAL A 343 3.43 -24.31 3.52
C VAL A 343 3.33 -25.12 2.24
N ARG A 344 3.50 -26.44 2.31
CA ARG A 344 3.41 -27.35 1.17
C ARG A 344 2.69 -28.65 1.54
N ILE A 345 1.83 -29.14 0.66
CA ILE A 345 1.27 -30.49 0.67
C ILE A 345 1.69 -31.16 -0.64
N ASN A 346 2.25 -32.36 -0.55
CA ASN A 346 2.58 -33.18 -1.72
C ASN A 346 1.62 -34.37 -1.75
N VAL A 347 0.89 -34.57 -2.85
CA VAL A 347 -0.04 -35.69 -3.06
C VAL A 347 0.63 -36.69 -4.01
N HIS A 348 0.58 -37.99 -3.69
CA HIS A 348 1.30 -39.06 -4.42
C HIS A 348 0.38 -40.15 -4.98
N ARG A 349 -0.93 -40.12 -4.69
CA ARG A 349 -1.92 -41.20 -4.94
C ARG A 349 -1.98 -41.75 -6.37
N GLN A 350 -1.82 -40.91 -7.40
CA GLN A 350 -1.86 -41.31 -8.82
C GLN A 350 -0.91 -40.48 -9.69
N HIS A 351 -0.89 -39.16 -9.48
CA HIS A 351 0.08 -38.24 -10.06
C HIS A 351 0.68 -37.38 -8.94
N ARG A 352 1.95 -36.97 -9.06
CA ARG A 352 2.63 -36.18 -8.03
C ARG A 352 2.22 -34.71 -8.11
N GLN A 353 1.24 -34.32 -7.31
CA GLN A 353 0.75 -32.94 -7.25
C GLN A 353 1.33 -32.21 -6.05
N THR A 354 1.66 -30.92 -6.20
CA THR A 354 2.22 -30.09 -5.13
C THR A 354 1.37 -28.83 -4.93
N ILE A 355 0.73 -28.72 -3.77
CA ILE A 355 0.03 -27.51 -3.33
C ILE A 355 1.01 -26.73 -2.46
N GLN A 356 1.32 -25.48 -2.82
CA GLN A 356 2.33 -24.68 -2.10
C GLN A 356 1.88 -23.22 -1.90
N TYR A 357 2.25 -22.63 -0.76
CA TYR A 357 2.29 -21.17 -0.59
C TYR A 357 3.52 -20.55 -1.27
N ILE A 358 3.27 -19.54 -2.10
CA ILE A 358 4.29 -18.69 -2.72
C ILE A 358 3.95 -17.25 -2.33
N GLN A 359 4.93 -16.45 -1.93
CA GLN A 359 4.67 -15.03 -1.61
C GLN A 359 4.34 -14.26 -2.90
N PRO A 360 3.46 -13.24 -2.87
CA PRO A 360 3.07 -12.48 -4.07
C PRO A 360 4.22 -11.86 -4.87
N GLN A 361 5.40 -11.71 -4.25
CA GLN A 361 6.62 -11.15 -4.85
C GLN A 361 7.33 -12.17 -5.76
N ASP A 362 7.23 -13.47 -5.45
CA ASP A 362 7.95 -14.57 -6.11
C ASP A 362 7.24 -15.09 -7.38
N ALA A 363 6.68 -14.17 -8.18
CA ALA A 363 5.92 -14.50 -9.38
C ALA A 363 6.70 -15.30 -10.43
N HIS A 364 8.04 -15.34 -10.33
CA HIS A 364 8.91 -16.15 -11.19
C HIS A 364 8.72 -17.66 -10.98
N VAL A 365 8.41 -18.11 -9.75
CA VAL A 365 8.15 -19.53 -9.43
C VAL A 365 6.87 -20.04 -10.11
N LEU A 366 5.93 -19.13 -10.39
CA LEU A 366 4.63 -19.46 -11.00
C LEU A 366 4.72 -19.87 -12.47
N GLY A 367 5.89 -19.78 -13.12
CA GLY A 367 6.08 -20.21 -14.51
C GLY A 367 5.75 -21.68 -14.77
N GLN A 368 5.76 -22.52 -13.72
CA GLN A 368 5.39 -23.94 -13.77
C GLN A 368 3.97 -24.24 -13.23
N ALA A 369 3.21 -23.23 -12.79
CA ALA A 369 1.89 -23.43 -12.20
C ALA A 369 0.81 -23.54 -13.29
N GLU A 370 -0.02 -24.59 -13.25
CA GLU A 370 -1.19 -24.72 -14.14
C GLU A 370 -2.38 -23.86 -13.68
N LEU A 371 -2.47 -23.60 -12.37
CA LEU A 371 -3.54 -22.86 -11.73
C LEU A 371 -3.01 -22.08 -10.52
N VAL A 372 -3.24 -20.77 -10.51
CA VAL A 372 -2.84 -19.84 -9.44
C VAL A 372 -4.08 -19.30 -8.70
N VAL A 373 -3.92 -19.10 -7.39
CA VAL A 373 -4.96 -18.51 -6.55
C VAL A 373 -4.45 -17.26 -5.89
N ILE A 374 -5.26 -16.22 -5.96
CA ILE A 374 -5.05 -14.95 -5.27
C ILE A 374 -6.23 -14.72 -4.34
N ASP A 375 -6.05 -15.01 -3.05
CA ASP A 375 -6.99 -14.54 -2.02
C ASP A 375 -6.72 -13.05 -1.71
N GLU A 376 -7.79 -12.33 -1.35
CA GLU A 376 -7.82 -10.87 -1.22
C GLU A 376 -6.97 -10.10 -2.24
N ALA A 377 -7.21 -10.37 -3.52
CA ALA A 377 -6.46 -9.79 -4.64
C ALA A 377 -6.45 -8.24 -4.65
N ALA A 378 -7.39 -7.57 -3.98
CA ALA A 378 -7.43 -6.11 -3.86
C ALA A 378 -6.56 -5.54 -2.74
N ALA A 379 -6.03 -6.37 -1.85
CA ALA A 379 -4.93 -5.98 -0.97
C ALA A 379 -3.59 -5.94 -1.72
N ILE A 380 -3.46 -6.65 -2.85
CA ILE A 380 -2.21 -6.81 -3.59
C ILE A 380 -2.08 -5.72 -4.67
N PRO A 381 -0.95 -5.00 -4.75
CA PRO A 381 -0.73 -3.94 -5.74
C PRO A 381 -1.04 -4.36 -7.17
N LEU A 382 -1.80 -3.55 -7.92
CA LEU A 382 -2.22 -3.86 -9.29
C LEU A 382 -1.07 -4.24 -10.25
N PRO A 383 0.14 -3.63 -10.19
CA PRO A 383 1.28 -4.08 -11.00
C PRO A 383 1.75 -5.50 -10.64
N LEU A 384 1.63 -5.90 -9.37
CA LEU A 384 1.99 -7.23 -8.89
C LEU A 384 0.91 -8.25 -9.24
N VAL A 385 -0.38 -7.92 -9.06
CA VAL A 385 -1.51 -8.72 -9.57
C VAL A 385 -1.36 -8.99 -11.07
N ARG A 386 -0.96 -8.00 -11.87
CA ARG A 386 -0.67 -8.20 -13.31
C ARG A 386 0.47 -9.19 -13.58
N LYS A 387 1.50 -9.26 -12.73
CA LYS A 387 2.57 -10.28 -12.81
C LYS A 387 2.08 -11.67 -12.38
N LEU A 388 1.14 -11.74 -11.43
CA LEU A 388 0.51 -12.98 -10.95
C LEU A 388 -0.55 -13.54 -11.91
N ILE A 389 -0.99 -12.78 -12.92
CA ILE A 389 -1.91 -13.26 -13.97
C ILE A 389 -1.10 -13.68 -15.21
N GLY A 390 -0.46 -14.86 -15.10
CA GLY A 390 0.28 -15.52 -16.19
C GLY A 390 -0.61 -16.23 -17.23
N PRO A 391 -0.03 -17.08 -18.10
CA PRO A 391 -0.78 -17.77 -19.16
C PRO A 391 -1.69 -18.91 -18.64
N TYR A 392 -1.49 -19.33 -17.39
CA TYR A 392 -2.26 -20.33 -16.65
C TYR A 392 -3.65 -19.83 -16.21
N LEU A 393 -4.46 -20.73 -15.64
CA LEU A 393 -5.75 -20.36 -15.05
C LEU A 393 -5.54 -19.62 -13.72
N VAL A 394 -6.38 -18.63 -13.42
CA VAL A 394 -6.27 -17.82 -12.20
C VAL A 394 -7.63 -17.61 -11.56
N PHE A 395 -7.73 -17.89 -10.26
CA PHE A 395 -8.85 -17.46 -9.43
C PHE A 395 -8.45 -16.32 -8.49
N MET A 396 -9.32 -15.32 -8.40
CA MET A 396 -9.14 -14.13 -7.58
C MET A 396 -10.36 -13.96 -6.67
N ALA A 397 -10.16 -13.98 -5.36
CA ALA A 397 -11.16 -13.59 -4.37
C ALA A 397 -10.87 -12.17 -3.87
N SER A 398 -11.92 -11.42 -3.50
CA SER A 398 -11.77 -10.11 -2.85
C SER A 398 -13.05 -9.63 -2.18
N THR A 399 -12.94 -8.96 -1.02
CA THR A 399 -14.07 -8.31 -0.34
C THR A 399 -14.37 -6.91 -0.89
N ILE A 400 -15.59 -6.71 -1.40
CA ILE A 400 -16.02 -5.45 -2.04
C ILE A 400 -16.62 -4.45 -1.03
N ASN A 401 -17.57 -4.90 -0.21
CA ASN A 401 -18.24 -4.08 0.82
C ASN A 401 -17.83 -4.60 2.20
N GLY A 402 -16.74 -4.05 2.77
CA GLY A 402 -16.22 -4.48 4.07
C GLY A 402 -15.20 -3.51 4.64
N TYR A 403 -14.82 -3.70 5.91
CA TYR A 403 -13.94 -2.78 6.66
C TYR A 403 -12.49 -2.72 6.13
N GLU A 404 -12.08 -3.68 5.30
CA GLU A 404 -10.79 -3.70 4.60
C GLU A 404 -10.77 -2.78 3.35
N GLY A 405 -11.94 -2.42 2.79
CA GLY A 405 -12.12 -1.23 1.94
C GLY A 405 -11.35 -1.16 0.62
N THR A 406 -11.01 -2.29 -0.01
CA THR A 406 -10.19 -2.37 -1.25
C THR A 406 -10.96 -2.89 -2.48
N GLY A 407 -11.79 -3.92 -2.35
CA GLY A 407 -12.30 -4.69 -3.50
C GLY A 407 -13.12 -3.90 -4.52
N ARG A 408 -13.70 -2.75 -4.15
CA ARG A 408 -14.52 -1.96 -5.08
C ARG A 408 -13.71 -1.16 -6.10
N SER A 409 -12.56 -0.61 -5.70
CA SER A 409 -11.70 0.15 -6.60
C SER A 409 -10.83 -0.77 -7.47
N LEU A 410 -10.44 -1.95 -6.95
CA LEU A 410 -9.88 -3.03 -7.78
C LEU A 410 -10.93 -3.54 -8.76
N SER A 411 -12.12 -3.95 -8.31
CA SER A 411 -13.12 -4.56 -9.20
C SER A 411 -13.46 -3.62 -10.35
N LEU A 412 -13.76 -2.33 -10.11
CA LEU A 412 -13.99 -1.37 -11.19
C LEU A 412 -12.82 -1.31 -12.19
N LYS A 413 -11.57 -1.11 -11.73
CA LYS A 413 -10.43 -0.86 -12.63
C LYS A 413 -9.91 -2.14 -13.31
N LEU A 414 -9.75 -3.24 -12.56
CA LEU A 414 -9.24 -4.52 -13.06
C LEU A 414 -10.29 -5.25 -13.91
N ILE A 415 -11.55 -5.32 -13.47
CA ILE A 415 -12.61 -6.00 -14.26
C ILE A 415 -12.90 -5.21 -15.54
N GLN A 416 -12.90 -3.87 -15.52
CA GLN A 416 -13.04 -3.08 -16.76
C GLN A 416 -11.90 -3.38 -17.74
N GLN A 417 -10.65 -3.47 -17.28
CA GLN A 417 -9.51 -3.85 -18.12
C GLN A 417 -9.63 -5.29 -18.65
N LEU A 418 -9.98 -6.27 -17.81
CA LEU A 418 -10.14 -7.66 -18.22
C LEU A 418 -11.33 -7.85 -19.18
N ARG A 419 -12.43 -7.10 -19.01
CA ARG A 419 -13.57 -7.04 -19.94
C ARG A 419 -13.22 -6.38 -21.28
N GLN A 420 -12.28 -5.43 -21.31
CA GLN A 420 -11.77 -4.86 -22.57
C GLN A 420 -10.91 -5.89 -23.31
N GLN A 421 -10.04 -6.60 -22.58
CA GLN A 421 -9.21 -7.68 -23.13
C GLN A 421 -10.05 -8.86 -23.64
N SER A 422 -11.07 -9.31 -22.91
CA SER A 422 -11.96 -10.40 -23.33
C SER A 422 -12.87 -10.04 -24.52
N ARG A 423 -13.08 -8.75 -24.78
CA ARG A 423 -13.81 -8.23 -25.95
C ARG A 423 -12.94 -8.02 -27.20
N GLY A 424 -11.64 -8.28 -27.14
CA GLY A 424 -10.73 -8.28 -28.31
C GLY A 424 -10.57 -6.94 -29.04
N GLY A 425 -10.95 -5.81 -28.42
CA GLY A 425 -11.25 -4.56 -29.15
C GLY A 425 -10.18 -3.46 -29.16
N SER A 426 -8.94 -3.69 -28.70
CA SER A 426 -7.95 -2.63 -28.45
C SER A 426 -6.69 -2.71 -29.33
N LYS A 427 -6.35 -1.60 -30.01
CA LYS A 427 -5.11 -1.41 -30.81
C LYS A 427 -3.86 -1.13 -29.95
N GLU A 428 -3.60 -1.96 -28.94
CA GLU A 428 -2.41 -1.91 -28.07
C GLU A 428 -1.47 -3.10 -28.39
N PRO A 429 -0.16 -3.03 -28.09
CA PRO A 429 0.82 -4.00 -28.61
C PRO A 429 0.63 -5.43 -28.09
N LYS A 430 0.81 -6.40 -29.00
CA LYS A 430 0.61 -7.84 -28.75
C LYS A 430 1.76 -8.45 -27.93
N SER A 431 1.67 -8.37 -26.61
CA SER A 431 2.58 -9.10 -25.69
C SER A 431 2.00 -10.41 -25.13
N PHE A 432 0.66 -10.56 -25.08
CA PHE A 432 0.00 -11.79 -24.63
C PHE A 432 -0.87 -12.40 -25.73
N THR A 433 -0.49 -13.61 -26.18
CA THR A 433 -1.17 -14.39 -27.22
C THR A 433 -2.25 -15.30 -26.63
N GLY A 434 -3.39 -14.72 -26.25
CA GLY A 434 -4.55 -15.51 -25.82
C GLY A 434 -5.74 -14.66 -25.39
N GLY A 435 -6.92 -14.89 -25.99
CA GLY A 435 -8.17 -14.23 -25.61
C GLY A 435 -8.70 -14.75 -24.28
N ARG A 436 -8.38 -14.09 -23.17
CA ARG A 436 -8.81 -14.51 -21.83
C ARG A 436 -10.32 -14.34 -21.64
N LYS A 437 -11.01 -15.45 -21.35
CA LYS A 437 -12.45 -15.52 -21.03
C LYS A 437 -12.67 -15.19 -19.55
N LEU A 438 -13.10 -13.97 -19.25
CA LEU A 438 -13.46 -13.58 -17.88
C LEU A 438 -14.83 -14.17 -17.51
N ARG A 439 -14.91 -14.85 -16.36
CA ARG A 439 -16.16 -15.19 -15.66
C ARG A 439 -16.19 -14.43 -14.33
N GLU A 440 -17.34 -13.89 -13.97
CA GLU A 440 -17.55 -13.15 -12.71
C GLU A 440 -18.57 -13.90 -11.85
N ILE A 441 -18.35 -13.90 -10.53
CA ILE A 441 -19.22 -14.51 -9.51
C ILE A 441 -19.31 -13.50 -8.35
N THR A 442 -20.45 -13.41 -7.67
CA THR A 442 -20.60 -12.60 -6.46
C THR A 442 -21.29 -13.45 -5.40
N LEU A 443 -20.64 -13.61 -4.25
CA LEU A 443 -21.24 -14.22 -3.07
C LEU A 443 -21.92 -13.13 -2.24
N SER A 444 -23.15 -13.38 -1.83
CA SER A 444 -24.03 -12.41 -1.17
C SER A 444 -24.70 -12.96 0.09
N GLU A 445 -24.92 -14.28 0.17
CA GLU A 445 -25.57 -14.91 1.32
C GLU A 445 -24.58 -15.11 2.50
N PRO A 446 -24.80 -14.45 3.66
CA PRO A 446 -23.90 -14.55 4.81
C PRO A 446 -23.99 -15.92 5.51
N ILE A 447 -22.84 -16.45 5.95
CA ILE A 447 -22.75 -17.78 6.60
C ILE A 447 -22.79 -17.75 8.14
N ARG A 448 -22.70 -16.57 8.77
CA ARG A 448 -22.71 -16.42 10.24
C ARG A 448 -24.08 -16.06 10.81
N TYR A 449 -24.89 -15.30 10.08
CA TYR A 449 -26.19 -14.75 10.48
C TYR A 449 -27.13 -14.77 9.27
N ALA A 450 -28.45 -14.63 9.49
CA ALA A 450 -29.43 -14.66 8.41
C ALA A 450 -29.35 -13.42 7.49
N ALA A 451 -29.68 -13.60 6.21
CA ALA A 451 -29.79 -12.50 5.26
C ALA A 451 -30.83 -11.46 5.71
N GLY A 452 -30.49 -10.17 5.61
CA GLY A 452 -31.37 -9.08 6.06
C GLY A 452 -31.30 -8.76 7.56
N ASP A 453 -30.24 -9.18 8.25
CA ASP A 453 -29.97 -8.76 9.64
C ASP A 453 -29.98 -7.23 9.79
N ALA A 454 -30.81 -6.74 10.72
CA ALA A 454 -30.98 -5.32 10.99
C ALA A 454 -29.74 -4.68 11.65
N VAL A 455 -28.92 -5.46 12.37
CA VAL A 455 -27.66 -4.97 12.95
C VAL A 455 -26.64 -4.75 11.84
N GLU A 456 -26.53 -5.65 10.85
CA GLU A 456 -25.66 -5.47 9.69
C GLU A 456 -26.09 -4.25 8.87
N LYS A 457 -27.39 -4.14 8.57
CA LYS A 457 -27.94 -3.04 7.78
C LYS A 457 -27.76 -1.67 8.46
N TRP A 458 -27.83 -1.63 9.79
CA TRP A 458 -27.48 -0.44 10.58
C TRP A 458 -25.97 -0.15 10.50
N LEU A 459 -25.12 -1.14 10.74
CA LEU A 459 -23.66 -1.01 10.71
C LEU A 459 -23.16 -0.51 9.35
N ASN A 460 -23.61 -1.11 8.25
CA ASN A 460 -23.25 -0.72 6.89
C ASN A 460 -23.72 0.70 6.53
N LYS A 461 -24.88 1.13 7.06
CA LYS A 461 -25.37 2.50 6.92
C LYS A 461 -24.45 3.48 7.65
N VAL A 462 -24.20 3.25 8.95
CA VAL A 462 -23.40 4.12 9.82
C VAL A 462 -21.95 4.22 9.35
N LEU A 463 -21.35 3.10 8.93
CA LEU A 463 -19.98 3.07 8.41
C LEU A 463 -19.88 3.37 6.91
N CYS A 464 -21.00 3.59 6.23
CA CYS A 464 -21.12 3.84 4.80
C CYS A 464 -20.41 2.78 3.94
N LEU A 465 -20.49 1.50 4.33
CA LEU A 465 -19.86 0.38 3.61
C LEU A 465 -20.60 0.02 2.32
N ASP A 466 -21.94 0.10 2.34
CA ASP A 466 -22.79 -0.07 1.16
C ASP A 466 -22.89 1.20 0.30
N ALA A 467 -21.88 2.09 0.37
CA ALA A 467 -21.83 3.33 -0.40
C ALA A 467 -21.65 3.06 -1.91
N THR A 468 -22.76 2.78 -2.58
CA THR A 468 -22.82 2.66 -4.04
C THR A 468 -22.86 4.05 -4.68
N LEU A 469 -21.94 4.33 -5.62
CA LEU A 469 -22.16 5.42 -6.56
C LEU A 469 -23.52 5.17 -7.25
N PRO A 470 -24.38 6.19 -7.38
CA PRO A 470 -25.62 6.03 -8.12
C PRO A 470 -25.26 5.67 -9.56
N ARG A 471 -25.57 4.44 -9.99
CA ARG A 471 -25.59 4.12 -11.41
C ARG A 471 -26.64 5.02 -12.04
N ALA A 472 -26.19 6.06 -12.75
CA ALA A 472 -27.04 7.07 -13.34
C ALA A 472 -28.11 6.40 -14.20
N LYS A 473 -29.37 6.38 -13.71
CA LYS A 473 -30.56 5.98 -14.49
C LYS A 473 -30.95 7.06 -15.52
N THR A 474 -30.01 7.95 -15.80
CA THR A 474 -30.17 9.28 -16.39
C THR A 474 -29.10 9.52 -17.47
N ASN A 475 -28.80 8.49 -18.28
CA ASN A 475 -28.09 8.60 -19.58
C ASN A 475 -28.83 9.50 -20.63
N VAL A 476 -29.77 10.34 -20.17
CA VAL A 476 -30.63 11.24 -20.96
C VAL A 476 -30.11 12.69 -20.90
N HIS A 477 -29.37 13.05 -19.85
CA HIS A 477 -28.69 14.33 -19.73
C HIS A 477 -27.22 14.10 -19.36
N GLY A 478 -26.30 14.52 -20.24
CA GLY A 478 -24.88 14.50 -19.96
C GLY A 478 -24.50 15.45 -18.82
N THR A 479 -23.39 15.17 -18.15
CA THR A 479 -22.89 16.04 -17.08
C THR A 479 -22.46 17.42 -17.60
N PRO A 480 -22.66 18.50 -16.82
CA PRO A 480 -22.44 19.88 -17.27
C PRO A 480 -20.95 20.20 -17.39
N HIS A 481 -20.60 21.10 -18.31
CA HIS A 481 -19.20 21.49 -18.55
C HIS A 481 -18.52 21.99 -17.24
N PRO A 482 -17.28 21.57 -16.92
CA PRO A 482 -16.63 21.90 -15.64
C PRO A 482 -16.62 23.40 -15.29
N SER A 483 -16.49 24.29 -16.27
CA SER A 483 -16.51 25.75 -16.05
C SER A 483 -17.79 26.24 -15.35
N ALA A 484 -18.93 25.59 -15.59
CA ALA A 484 -20.23 25.91 -15.00
C ALA A 484 -20.49 25.18 -13.67
N CYS A 485 -19.57 24.33 -13.22
CA CYS A 485 -19.64 23.68 -11.92
C CYS A 485 -19.01 24.59 -10.85
N GLN A 486 -19.65 24.66 -9.69
CA GLN A 486 -19.20 25.48 -8.55
C GLN A 486 -18.66 24.58 -7.43
N LEU A 487 -17.64 25.07 -6.73
CA LEU A 487 -17.09 24.44 -5.53
C LEU A 487 -17.83 25.03 -4.31
N VAL A 488 -18.39 24.17 -3.46
CA VAL A 488 -19.03 24.57 -2.19
C VAL A 488 -18.30 23.96 -1.00
N HIS A 489 -18.28 24.68 0.12
CA HIS A 489 -17.78 24.15 1.38
C HIS A 489 -18.91 23.44 2.14
N VAL A 490 -18.62 22.26 2.72
CA VAL A 490 -19.61 21.43 3.42
C VAL A 490 -19.47 21.59 4.92
N ASN A 491 -20.54 22.02 5.60
CA ASN A 491 -20.54 22.11 7.05
C ASN A 491 -20.63 20.69 7.66
N ARG A 492 -19.59 20.34 8.43
CA ARG A 492 -19.41 19.01 9.04
C ARG A 492 -20.41 18.72 10.16
N ASP A 493 -20.80 19.70 10.96
CA ASP A 493 -21.76 19.51 12.05
C ASP A 493 -23.12 19.05 11.46
N THR A 494 -23.57 19.73 10.41
CA THR A 494 -24.81 19.40 9.68
C THR A 494 -24.71 18.12 8.84
N LEU A 495 -23.52 17.79 8.34
CA LEU A 495 -23.27 16.55 7.59
C LEU A 495 -23.38 15.32 8.51
N PHE A 496 -22.84 15.41 9.72
CA PHE A 496 -22.81 14.29 10.68
C PHE A 496 -24.03 14.24 11.63
N SER A 497 -24.92 15.24 11.59
CA SER A 497 -26.20 15.31 12.34
C SER A 497 -27.18 14.12 12.19
N PHE A 498 -26.88 13.13 11.34
CA PHE A 498 -27.71 11.96 11.03
C PHE A 498 -29.11 12.27 10.45
N HIS A 499 -29.36 13.50 10.01
CA HIS A 499 -30.57 13.85 9.25
C HIS A 499 -30.62 13.06 7.93
N PRO A 500 -31.79 12.54 7.48
CA PRO A 500 -31.87 11.64 6.31
C PRO A 500 -31.25 12.20 5.01
N VAL A 501 -31.39 13.51 4.77
CA VAL A 501 -30.80 14.18 3.60
C VAL A 501 -29.28 14.28 3.71
N SER A 502 -28.75 14.66 4.88
CA SER A 502 -27.31 14.71 5.15
C SER A 502 -26.67 13.33 5.06
N GLU A 503 -27.36 12.30 5.55
CA GLU A 503 -26.92 10.90 5.51
C GLU A 503 -26.91 10.35 4.07
N GLN A 504 -27.88 10.71 3.23
CA GLN A 504 -27.85 10.37 1.80
C GLN A 504 -26.68 11.05 1.07
N PHE A 505 -26.44 12.33 1.34
CA PHE A 505 -25.31 13.06 0.77
C PHE A 505 -23.94 12.51 1.26
N LEU A 506 -23.83 12.19 2.55
CA LEU A 506 -22.66 11.53 3.14
C LEU A 506 -22.38 10.18 2.48
N GLN A 507 -23.41 9.38 2.17
CA GLN A 507 -23.25 8.11 1.45
C GLN A 507 -22.79 8.32 0.00
N GLN A 508 -23.29 9.34 -0.71
CA GLN A 508 -22.78 9.70 -2.05
C GLN A 508 -21.31 10.16 -1.99
N MET A 509 -20.95 10.99 -1.00
CA MET A 509 -19.59 11.47 -0.79
C MET A 509 -18.62 10.31 -0.47
N MET A 510 -19.01 9.40 0.43
CA MET A 510 -18.23 8.20 0.75
C MET A 510 -18.14 7.23 -0.43
N ALA A 511 -19.19 7.10 -1.25
CA ALA A 511 -19.15 6.30 -2.47
C ALA A 511 -18.09 6.80 -3.45
N LEU A 512 -17.95 8.13 -3.58
CA LEU A 512 -16.94 8.77 -4.43
C LEU A 512 -15.51 8.50 -3.90
N TYR A 513 -15.28 8.61 -2.59
CA TYR A 513 -13.99 8.26 -1.97
C TYR A 513 -13.65 6.78 -2.18
N VAL A 514 -14.58 5.86 -1.94
CA VAL A 514 -14.40 4.41 -2.11
C VAL A 514 -14.16 4.02 -3.57
N ALA A 515 -14.76 4.71 -4.54
CA ALA A 515 -14.51 4.47 -5.96
C ALA A 515 -13.18 5.07 -6.46
N SER A 516 -12.74 6.19 -5.89
CA SER A 516 -11.53 6.92 -6.32
C SER A 516 -10.25 6.26 -5.79
N HIS A 517 -10.19 6.01 -4.47
CA HIS A 517 -9.00 5.55 -3.76
C HIS A 517 -8.85 4.02 -3.76
N TYR A 518 -7.59 3.56 -3.80
CA TYR A 518 -7.24 2.13 -3.88
C TYR A 518 -7.55 1.35 -2.59
N LYS A 519 -7.30 1.94 -1.41
CA LYS A 519 -7.71 1.40 -0.10
C LYS A 519 -8.28 2.53 0.74
N ASN A 520 -9.40 2.26 1.41
CA ASN A 520 -10.01 3.15 2.40
C ASN A 520 -10.19 2.37 3.71
N SER A 521 -10.29 3.06 4.84
CA SER A 521 -10.64 2.45 6.14
C SER A 521 -11.88 3.13 6.70
N PRO A 522 -12.78 2.41 7.40
CA PRO A 522 -13.87 3.04 8.13
C PRO A 522 -13.41 4.13 9.12
N ASN A 523 -12.17 4.04 9.61
CA ASN A 523 -11.58 5.05 10.50
C ASN A 523 -11.33 6.40 9.79
N ASP A 524 -11.31 6.44 8.45
CA ASP A 524 -11.24 7.69 7.68
C ASP A 524 -12.49 8.57 7.92
N LEU A 525 -13.64 7.95 8.19
CA LEU A 525 -14.90 8.63 8.49
C LEU A 525 -14.81 9.39 9.82
N GLN A 526 -14.18 8.79 10.83
CA GLN A 526 -13.92 9.40 12.14
C GLN A 526 -12.86 10.51 12.06
N LEU A 527 -11.82 10.32 11.24
CA LEU A 527 -10.82 11.37 10.94
C LEU A 527 -11.49 12.59 10.29
N MET A 528 -12.38 12.35 9.31
CA MET A 528 -13.09 13.39 8.59
C MET A 528 -14.09 14.16 9.46
N SER A 529 -14.74 13.49 10.42
CA SER A 529 -15.73 14.10 11.31
C SER A 529 -15.08 14.88 12.46
N ASP A 530 -14.15 14.26 13.18
CA ASP A 530 -13.75 14.76 14.51
C ASP A 530 -12.55 15.71 14.44
N ALA A 531 -11.58 15.44 13.55
CA ALA A 531 -10.31 16.18 13.56
C ALA A 531 -10.50 17.65 13.12
N PRO A 532 -10.16 18.65 13.97
CA PRO A 532 -10.55 20.04 13.76
C PRO A 532 -9.98 20.64 12.46
N ALA A 533 -8.70 20.38 12.18
CA ALA A 533 -7.96 20.91 11.03
C ALA A 533 -8.54 20.53 9.65
N HIS A 534 -9.40 19.51 9.56
CA HIS A 534 -9.94 19.05 8.29
C HIS A 534 -11.07 19.94 7.77
N GLN A 535 -11.04 20.26 6.47
CA GLN A 535 -12.12 20.96 5.76
C GLN A 535 -12.57 20.13 4.55
N LEU A 536 -13.85 20.25 4.18
CA LEU A 536 -14.47 19.50 3.08
C LEU A 536 -15.03 20.45 2.03
N PHE A 537 -14.65 20.23 0.78
CA PHE A 537 -15.15 20.98 -0.37
C PHE A 537 -15.69 20.00 -1.42
N VAL A 538 -16.80 20.35 -2.06
CA VAL A 538 -17.48 19.50 -3.06
C VAL A 538 -17.75 20.32 -4.31
N LEU A 539 -17.38 19.78 -5.46
CA LEU A 539 -17.75 20.33 -6.76
C LEU A 539 -19.15 19.79 -7.12
N ILE A 540 -20.12 20.69 -7.23
CA ILE A 540 -21.51 20.38 -7.59
C ILE A 540 -21.85 20.93 -8.99
N PRO A 541 -22.80 20.31 -9.70
CA PRO A 541 -23.38 20.92 -10.90
C PRO A 541 -24.06 22.25 -10.56
N PRO A 542 -24.29 23.14 -11.55
CA PRO A 542 -25.05 24.36 -11.34
C PRO A 542 -26.48 24.02 -10.89
N VAL A 543 -26.84 24.47 -9.69
CA VAL A 543 -28.15 24.25 -9.08
C VAL A 543 -29.10 25.36 -9.56
N LYS A 544 -30.28 25.00 -10.04
CA LYS A 544 -31.36 25.96 -10.30
C LYS A 544 -32.02 26.34 -8.98
N GLU A 545 -32.37 27.60 -8.79
CA GLU A 545 -32.86 28.11 -7.49
C GLU A 545 -34.17 27.44 -7.03
N ASP A 546 -35.02 27.00 -7.97
CA ASP A 546 -36.24 26.23 -7.69
C ASP A 546 -36.02 24.73 -7.38
N ALA A 547 -34.79 24.22 -7.47
CA ALA A 547 -34.53 22.78 -7.44
C ALA A 547 -34.51 22.21 -6.00
N THR A 548 -35.62 21.59 -5.60
CA THR A 548 -35.74 20.80 -4.35
C THR A 548 -34.99 19.45 -4.37
N ALA A 549 -34.22 19.16 -5.42
CA ALA A 549 -33.42 17.95 -5.54
C ALA A 549 -31.99 18.14 -5.01
N LEU A 550 -31.50 17.17 -4.22
CA LEU A 550 -30.12 17.15 -3.72
C LEU A 550 -29.11 17.09 -4.89
N PRO A 551 -28.12 18.00 -4.97
CA PRO A 551 -27.09 17.96 -6.01
C PRO A 551 -26.14 16.78 -5.81
N GLU A 552 -25.80 16.07 -6.89
CA GLU A 552 -24.85 14.96 -6.85
C GLU A 552 -23.39 15.48 -6.78
N PRO A 553 -22.55 14.94 -5.86
CA PRO A 553 -21.15 15.34 -5.74
C PRO A 553 -20.29 14.80 -6.91
N LEU A 554 -19.84 15.67 -7.82
CA LEU A 554 -19.03 15.28 -8.99
C LEU A 554 -17.55 15.06 -8.63
N CYS A 555 -17.03 15.90 -7.73
CA CYS A 555 -15.69 15.81 -7.17
C CYS A 555 -15.74 16.22 -5.70
N VAL A 556 -14.92 15.59 -4.85
CA VAL A 556 -14.81 15.90 -3.41
C VAL A 556 -13.34 16.07 -3.04
N LEU A 557 -13.04 17.14 -2.32
CA LEU A 557 -11.71 17.50 -1.81
C LEU A 557 -11.72 17.42 -0.28
N GLN A 558 -10.86 16.56 0.28
CA GLN A 558 -10.51 16.59 1.70
C GLN A 558 -9.23 17.39 1.88
N VAL A 559 -9.31 18.47 2.64
CA VAL A 559 -8.20 19.37 2.96
C VAL A 559 -7.92 19.27 4.46
N ALA A 560 -6.68 19.50 4.90
CA ALA A 560 -6.30 19.63 6.29
C ALA A 560 -5.33 20.81 6.45
N LEU A 561 -5.62 21.72 7.38
CA LEU A 561 -4.70 22.80 7.75
C LEU A 561 -3.51 22.22 8.54
N GLU A 562 -2.29 22.70 8.28
CA GLU A 562 -1.06 22.23 8.93
C GLU A 562 -0.12 23.40 9.24
N GLY A 563 0.78 23.24 10.21
CA GLY A 563 1.85 24.21 10.49
C GLY A 563 1.50 25.19 11.61
N ARG A 564 2.10 26.39 11.56
CA ARG A 564 2.17 27.35 12.68
C ARG A 564 2.77 26.75 13.97
N ILE A 565 3.66 25.76 13.85
CA ILE A 565 4.28 25.03 14.96
C ILE A 565 5.39 25.90 15.56
N SER A 566 5.48 26.00 16.90
CA SER A 566 6.53 26.81 17.51
C SER A 566 7.92 26.19 17.32
N ARG A 567 8.93 27.03 17.06
CA ARG A 567 10.33 26.62 16.85
C ARG A 567 10.86 25.72 18.00
N GLN A 568 10.43 25.99 19.23
CA GLN A 568 10.81 25.20 20.40
C GLN A 568 10.15 23.80 20.40
N SER A 569 8.89 23.70 19.96
CA SER A 569 8.17 22.43 19.79
C SER A 569 8.84 21.54 18.73
N VAL A 570 9.24 22.14 17.60
CA VAL A 570 10.02 21.48 16.54
C VAL A 570 11.33 20.90 17.08
N LEU A 571 12.16 21.74 17.70
CA LEU A 571 13.47 21.32 18.23
C LEU A 571 13.32 20.23 19.30
N ASN A 572 12.42 20.42 20.28
CA ASN A 572 12.17 19.45 21.35
C ASN A 572 11.75 18.07 20.83
N SER A 573 10.94 18.03 19.76
CA SER A 573 10.40 16.80 19.20
C SER A 573 11.40 16.09 18.27
N LEU A 574 12.15 16.87 17.49
CA LEU A 574 13.25 16.38 16.64
C LEU A 574 14.33 15.71 17.50
N THR A 575 14.77 16.34 18.60
CA THR A 575 15.71 15.75 19.57
C THR A 575 15.19 14.45 20.21
N ARG A 576 13.86 14.28 20.31
CA ARG A 576 13.23 13.05 20.84
C ARG A 576 12.96 11.99 19.77
N GLY A 577 13.18 12.29 18.49
CA GLY A 577 12.79 11.43 17.37
C GLY A 577 11.28 11.19 17.26
N GLN A 578 10.46 12.02 17.92
CA GLN A 578 9.01 11.85 17.99
C GLN A 578 8.31 12.76 16.96
N ARG A 579 7.46 12.18 16.13
CA ARG A 579 6.54 12.93 15.26
C ARG A 579 5.23 13.14 16.02
N ALA A 580 4.74 14.39 16.07
CA ALA A 580 3.40 14.65 16.59
C ALA A 580 2.32 14.14 15.60
N GLY A 581 1.08 14.05 16.08
CA GLY A 581 -0.08 13.80 15.22
C GLY A 581 -0.43 15.02 14.35
N GLY A 582 -1.22 14.81 13.30
CA GLY A 582 -1.67 15.89 12.40
C GLY A 582 -0.67 16.23 11.29
N ASP A 583 0.30 17.11 11.61
CA ASP A 583 1.10 17.92 10.67
C ASP A 583 2.14 17.13 9.83
N LEU A 584 1.71 16.44 8.78
CA LEU A 584 2.61 15.57 8.00
C LEU A 584 3.69 16.35 7.26
N ILE A 585 3.35 17.47 6.61
CA ILE A 585 4.28 18.20 5.74
C ILE A 585 5.33 18.97 6.57
N PRO A 586 4.97 19.77 7.60
CA PRO A 586 5.96 20.43 8.47
C PRO A 586 7.01 19.48 9.05
N TRP A 587 6.58 18.39 9.70
CA TRP A 587 7.52 17.42 10.29
C TRP A 587 8.44 16.76 9.25
N LEU A 588 7.94 16.52 8.04
CA LEU A 588 8.72 15.89 6.98
C LEU A 588 9.77 16.85 6.39
N VAL A 589 9.38 18.10 6.09
CA VAL A 589 10.30 19.11 5.55
C VAL A 589 11.37 19.46 6.58
N SER A 590 10.99 19.75 7.83
CA SER A 590 11.95 20.00 8.91
C SER A 590 12.86 18.79 9.17
N GLN A 591 12.38 17.55 9.05
CA GLN A 591 13.27 16.38 9.18
C GLN A 591 14.26 16.24 7.99
N GLN A 592 13.87 16.57 6.77
CA GLN A 592 14.67 16.33 5.56
C GLN A 592 15.62 17.48 5.18
N PHE A 593 15.27 18.72 5.55
CA PHE A 593 16.06 19.92 5.27
C PHE A 593 16.69 20.53 6.54
N GLN A 594 16.34 20.02 7.74
CA GLN A 594 16.75 20.56 9.05
C GLN A 594 16.31 22.03 9.28
N ASP A 595 15.29 22.45 8.53
CA ASP A 595 14.74 23.79 8.54
C ASP A 595 13.66 23.93 9.62
N SER A 596 13.83 24.87 10.54
CA SER A 596 12.86 25.16 11.61
C SER A 596 11.88 26.30 11.30
N GLU A 597 12.10 27.03 10.21
CA GLU A 597 11.33 28.21 9.82
C GLU A 597 10.10 27.80 8.99
N PHE A 598 10.26 26.80 8.10
CA PHE A 598 9.15 26.20 7.35
C PHE A 598 8.02 25.68 8.25
N ALA A 599 8.33 25.13 9.42
CA ALA A 599 7.31 24.63 10.36
C ALA A 599 6.47 25.74 11.01
N GLY A 600 6.96 26.97 11.00
CA GLY A 600 6.21 28.16 11.43
C GLY A 600 5.24 28.69 10.36
N LEU A 601 5.40 28.30 9.09
CA LEU A 601 4.49 28.69 8.01
C LEU A 601 3.10 28.07 8.20
N SER A 602 2.10 28.73 7.62
CA SER A 602 0.69 28.36 7.64
C SER A 602 0.34 27.58 6.38
N GLY A 603 0.28 26.26 6.49
CA GLY A 603 0.12 25.34 5.35
C GLY A 603 -1.26 24.71 5.24
N SER A 604 -1.54 24.15 4.06
CA SER A 604 -2.73 23.34 3.83
C SER A 604 -2.39 22.12 2.99
N ARG A 605 -2.79 20.93 3.43
CA ARG A 605 -2.58 19.66 2.75
C ARG A 605 -3.89 19.18 2.12
N VAL A 606 -3.90 18.97 0.79
CA VAL A 606 -4.94 18.17 0.14
C VAL A 606 -4.68 16.71 0.50
N VAL A 607 -5.49 16.16 1.40
CA VAL A 607 -5.36 14.79 1.92
C VAL A 607 -5.97 13.79 0.96
N ARG A 608 -7.10 14.14 0.33
CA ARG A 608 -7.79 13.32 -0.69
C ARG A 608 -8.43 14.20 -1.76
N ILE A 609 -8.37 13.74 -3.00
CA ILE A 609 -9.18 14.21 -4.11
C ILE A 609 -9.89 13.00 -4.71
N ALA A 610 -11.22 13.05 -4.71
CA ALA A 610 -12.09 12.02 -5.27
C ALA A 610 -12.86 12.59 -6.47
N THR A 611 -12.89 11.86 -7.56
CA THR A 611 -13.56 12.23 -8.83
C THR A 611 -14.26 11.00 -9.38
N ASN A 612 -15.49 11.12 -9.85
CA ASN A 612 -16.23 9.96 -10.35
C ASN A 612 -15.43 9.25 -11.47
N PRO A 613 -15.10 7.94 -11.33
CA PRO A 613 -14.33 7.20 -12.35
C PRO A 613 -14.92 7.29 -13.76
N ASP A 614 -16.24 7.35 -13.89
CA ASP A 614 -16.93 7.43 -15.18
C ASP A 614 -16.69 8.76 -15.92
N TYR A 615 -16.22 9.80 -15.22
CA TYR A 615 -16.01 11.15 -15.77
C TYR A 615 -14.56 11.67 -15.67
N LEU A 616 -13.58 10.80 -15.40
CA LEU A 616 -12.15 11.15 -15.26
C LEU A 616 -11.59 12.03 -16.39
N SER A 617 -12.02 11.78 -17.64
CA SER A 617 -11.53 12.51 -18.82
C SER A 617 -12.01 13.96 -18.93
N MET A 618 -13.03 14.38 -18.17
CA MET A 618 -13.61 15.72 -18.26
C MET A 618 -12.87 16.78 -17.43
N GLY A 619 -11.95 16.38 -16.54
CA GLY A 619 -11.09 17.33 -15.82
C GLY A 619 -11.72 18.04 -14.61
N TYR A 620 -12.87 17.58 -14.09
CA TYR A 620 -13.50 18.14 -12.89
C TYR A 620 -12.54 18.30 -11.69
N GLY A 621 -11.61 17.37 -11.51
CA GLY A 621 -10.58 17.46 -10.46
C GLY A 621 -9.60 18.62 -10.63
N SER A 622 -9.28 19.03 -11.87
CA SER A 622 -8.48 20.23 -12.13
C SER A 622 -9.26 21.48 -11.74
N ARG A 623 -10.50 21.59 -12.21
CA ARG A 623 -11.41 22.70 -11.91
C ARG A 623 -11.65 22.87 -10.40
N ALA A 624 -11.79 21.77 -9.67
CA ALA A 624 -11.94 21.79 -8.22
C ALA A 624 -10.68 22.31 -7.51
N LEU A 625 -9.47 21.99 -8.00
CA LEU A 625 -8.22 22.55 -7.47
C LEU A 625 -8.01 24.01 -7.86
N GLU A 626 -8.36 24.40 -9.08
CA GLU A 626 -8.32 25.80 -9.53
C GLU A 626 -9.17 26.68 -8.61
N LEU A 627 -10.45 26.31 -8.41
CA LEU A 627 -11.35 27.02 -7.50
C LEU A 627 -10.88 27.00 -6.04
N LEU A 628 -10.30 25.89 -5.56
CA LEU A 628 -9.74 25.81 -4.20
C LEU A 628 -8.56 26.77 -4.01
N VAL A 629 -7.71 26.91 -5.03
CA VAL A 629 -6.56 27.83 -4.97
C VAL A 629 -6.99 29.27 -5.14
N ASP A 630 -7.91 29.58 -6.07
CA ASP A 630 -8.46 30.93 -6.24
C ASP A 630 -9.18 31.43 -4.97
N PHE A 631 -9.76 30.50 -4.19
CA PHE A 631 -10.32 30.76 -2.86
C PHE A 631 -9.24 31.16 -1.85
N TYR A 632 -8.19 30.35 -1.65
CA TYR A 632 -7.13 30.68 -0.70
C TYR A 632 -6.24 31.86 -1.13
N GLU A 633 -6.05 32.08 -2.43
CA GLU A 633 -5.39 33.26 -3.03
C GLU A 633 -6.31 34.52 -2.99
N ARG A 634 -7.51 34.44 -2.37
CA ARG A 634 -8.46 35.56 -2.15
C ARG A 634 -8.87 36.33 -3.41
N LYS A 635 -9.05 35.64 -4.54
CA LYS A 635 -9.50 36.26 -5.81
C LYS A 635 -11.00 36.51 -5.89
N PHE A 636 -11.76 35.96 -4.93
CA PHE A 636 -13.18 36.22 -4.79
C PHE A 636 -13.39 37.52 -4.01
N ASN A 637 -14.04 38.51 -4.63
CA ASN A 637 -14.43 39.75 -3.97
C ASN A 637 -15.56 39.46 -2.97
N ALA A 638 -15.20 39.21 -1.71
CA ALA A 638 -16.15 39.14 -0.62
C ALA A 638 -16.64 40.58 -0.29
N ASP A 639 -17.76 40.99 -0.87
CA ASP A 639 -18.49 42.18 -0.42
C ASP A 639 -18.87 41.99 1.05
N LEU A 640 -18.44 42.93 1.90
CA LEU A 640 -18.39 42.74 3.34
C LEU A 640 -19.79 42.77 3.98
N LEU A 641 -20.23 41.60 4.43
CA LEU A 641 -21.09 41.49 5.60
C LEU A 641 -20.22 40.97 6.76
N ASP A 642 -19.94 41.84 7.73
CA ASP A 642 -19.44 41.43 9.04
C ASP A 642 -20.54 40.59 9.71
N ASP A 643 -20.43 39.26 9.61
CA ASP A 643 -21.42 38.32 10.14
C ASP A 643 -21.27 38.17 11.66
N ASP A 644 -21.61 39.27 12.35
CA ASP A 644 -21.60 39.52 13.79
C ASP A 644 -22.05 38.26 14.57
N VAL A 645 -21.08 37.59 15.21
CA VAL A 645 -21.23 36.22 15.78
C VAL A 645 -22.00 36.25 17.10
N LYS A 646 -23.26 36.66 17.02
CA LYS A 646 -24.28 36.42 18.02
C LYS A 646 -24.61 34.93 18.04
N VAL A 647 -24.76 34.36 19.23
CA VAL A 647 -25.08 32.94 19.43
C VAL A 647 -26.39 32.59 18.71
N ARG A 648 -26.27 31.87 17.59
CA ARG A 648 -27.41 31.45 16.76
C ARG A 648 -28.13 30.28 17.45
N ASP A 649 -29.47 30.32 17.46
CA ASP A 649 -30.29 29.39 18.25
C ASP A 649 -30.01 27.91 17.96
N ILE A 650 -29.98 27.11 19.02
CA ILE A 650 -29.86 25.64 18.99
C ILE A 650 -31.00 24.97 18.16
N SER A 651 -32.10 25.68 17.90
CA SER A 651 -33.22 25.24 17.06
C SER A 651 -33.03 25.47 15.55
N LYS A 652 -31.99 26.20 15.13
CA LYS A 652 -31.64 26.43 13.72
C LYS A 652 -30.26 25.86 13.40
N MET A 653 -30.23 24.60 12.96
CA MET A 653 -29.04 24.03 12.34
C MET A 653 -28.59 24.91 11.16
N PRO A 654 -27.27 25.13 10.96
CA PRO A 654 -26.77 25.86 9.79
C PRO A 654 -27.09 25.12 8.47
N PRO A 655 -26.90 25.76 7.30
CA PRO A 655 -27.04 25.07 6.02
C PRO A 655 -25.92 24.04 5.83
N LEU A 656 -26.24 22.93 5.15
CA LEU A 656 -25.27 21.87 4.82
C LEU A 656 -24.14 22.37 3.90
N PHE A 657 -24.46 23.34 3.05
CA PHE A 657 -23.53 23.99 2.13
C PHE A 657 -23.39 25.47 2.47
N SER A 658 -22.17 25.98 2.45
CA SER A 658 -21.84 27.40 2.41
C SER A 658 -21.15 27.71 1.08
N LYS A 659 -21.53 28.80 0.40
CA LYS A 659 -20.80 29.24 -0.79
C LYS A 659 -19.37 29.66 -0.41
N LEU A 660 -18.46 29.68 -1.38
CA LEU A 660 -17.09 30.15 -1.16
C LEU A 660 -17.01 31.68 -1.13
N ASP A 661 -17.86 32.37 -1.90
CA ASP A 661 -17.92 33.83 -1.96
C ASP A 661 -18.33 34.46 -0.61
N GLU A 662 -19.14 33.72 0.16
CA GLU A 662 -19.71 34.12 1.46
C GLU A 662 -18.77 33.83 2.65
N ARG A 663 -17.59 33.23 2.44
CA ARG A 663 -16.67 32.82 3.52
C ARG A 663 -15.26 33.37 3.32
N GLN A 664 -14.74 34.05 4.34
CA GLN A 664 -13.32 34.40 4.36
C GLN A 664 -12.43 33.16 4.55
N PRO A 665 -11.36 33.01 3.75
CA PRO A 665 -10.38 31.94 3.90
C PRO A 665 -9.32 32.27 4.96
N ASP A 666 -8.87 31.22 5.66
CA ASP A 666 -7.68 31.23 6.51
C ASP A 666 -6.45 31.69 5.69
N GLN A 667 -5.56 32.51 6.28
CA GLN A 667 -4.31 32.88 5.60
C GLN A 667 -3.36 31.68 5.54
N LEU A 668 -2.86 31.38 4.33
CA LEU A 668 -2.02 30.24 4.01
C LEU A 668 -0.89 30.62 3.05
N ASP A 669 0.30 30.09 3.29
CA ASP A 669 1.52 30.36 2.52
C ASP A 669 1.79 29.26 1.48
N TYR A 670 1.29 28.04 1.69
CA TYR A 670 1.44 26.93 0.75
C TYR A 670 0.26 25.95 0.73
N LEU A 671 0.07 25.32 -0.43
CA LEU A 671 -0.79 24.15 -0.64
C LEU A 671 0.08 22.93 -0.97
N GLY A 672 -0.07 21.85 -0.22
CA GLY A 672 0.72 20.63 -0.33
C GLY A 672 -0.12 19.37 -0.61
N VAL A 673 0.52 18.35 -1.18
CA VAL A 673 -0.08 17.03 -1.46
C VAL A 673 0.85 15.91 -0.99
N SER A 674 0.28 14.79 -0.56
CA SER A 674 1.02 13.58 -0.18
C SER A 674 0.31 12.35 -0.76
N TYR A 675 0.92 11.68 -1.74
CA TYR A 675 0.27 10.60 -2.50
C TYR A 675 1.24 9.49 -2.92
N GLY A 676 0.70 8.33 -3.32
CA GLY A 676 1.46 7.24 -3.92
C GLY A 676 1.86 7.55 -5.36
N LEU A 677 3.15 7.51 -5.66
CA LEU A 677 3.72 8.02 -6.90
C LEU A 677 3.35 7.16 -8.12
N THR A 678 2.27 7.54 -8.81
CA THR A 678 1.89 7.01 -10.12
C THR A 678 2.04 8.03 -11.23
N GLN A 679 2.37 7.58 -12.45
CA GLN A 679 2.53 8.46 -13.62
C GLN A 679 1.23 9.22 -13.99
N GLN A 680 0.05 8.71 -13.62
CA GLN A 680 -1.23 9.41 -13.81
C GLN A 680 -1.40 10.58 -12.82
N LEU A 681 -1.23 10.32 -11.52
CA LEU A 681 -1.35 11.36 -10.49
C LEU A 681 -0.22 12.40 -10.62
N HIS A 682 1.01 11.99 -10.93
CA HIS A 682 2.12 12.92 -11.18
C HIS A 682 1.83 13.85 -12.37
N LYS A 683 1.29 13.33 -13.48
CA LYS A 683 0.83 14.15 -14.63
C LYS A 683 -0.37 15.05 -14.30
N PHE A 684 -1.12 14.77 -13.23
CA PHE A 684 -2.20 15.64 -12.75
C PHE A 684 -1.62 16.79 -11.93
N TRP A 685 -0.85 16.51 -10.87
CA TRP A 685 -0.23 17.53 -10.02
C TRP A 685 0.74 18.45 -10.77
N LYS A 686 1.51 17.91 -11.73
CA LYS A 686 2.38 18.68 -12.63
C LYS A 686 1.62 19.67 -13.53
N ARG A 687 0.35 19.40 -13.85
CA ARG A 687 -0.54 20.34 -14.57
C ARG A 687 -1.14 21.39 -13.64
N ALA A 688 -1.44 21.04 -12.40
CA ALA A 688 -1.88 21.98 -11.35
C ALA A 688 -0.73 22.84 -10.74
N SER A 689 0.46 22.82 -11.35
CA SER A 689 1.67 23.54 -10.95
C SER A 689 2.18 23.24 -9.53
N PHE A 690 2.08 21.98 -9.10
CA PHE A 690 2.79 21.49 -7.92
C PHE A 690 4.23 21.05 -8.27
N VAL A 691 5.13 21.21 -7.30
CA VAL A 691 6.58 20.99 -7.38
C VAL A 691 6.98 19.88 -6.40
N PRO A 692 7.71 18.84 -6.82
CA PRO A 692 8.14 17.78 -5.90
C PRO A 692 9.25 18.27 -4.97
N VAL A 693 9.10 17.98 -3.67
CA VAL A 693 10.03 18.37 -2.60
C VAL A 693 10.57 17.16 -1.84
N TYR A 694 9.81 16.05 -1.80
CA TYR A 694 10.28 14.80 -1.20
C TYR A 694 9.71 13.56 -1.91
N LEU A 695 10.53 12.51 -2.00
CA LEU A 695 10.13 11.19 -2.44
C LEU A 695 10.74 10.11 -1.53
N ARG A 696 9.89 9.27 -0.95
CA ARG A 696 10.31 8.21 -0.03
C ARG A 696 11.08 7.11 -0.77
N GLN A 697 12.29 6.78 -0.32
CA GLN A 697 13.10 5.69 -0.91
C GLN A 697 12.50 4.30 -0.69
N THR A 698 11.87 4.04 0.46
CA THR A 698 11.13 2.79 0.71
C THR A 698 9.71 2.87 0.16
N ALA A 699 9.34 1.93 -0.69
CA ALA A 699 7.96 1.73 -1.13
C ALA A 699 7.05 1.38 0.07
N ASN A 700 5.76 1.67 -0.06
CA ASN A 700 4.75 1.20 0.87
C ASN A 700 4.34 -0.24 0.53
N GLU A 701 4.55 -1.19 1.44
CA GLU A 701 4.24 -2.62 1.26
C GLU A 701 2.81 -2.88 0.75
N LEU A 702 1.84 -2.09 1.22
CA LEU A 702 0.42 -2.23 0.85
C LEU A 702 0.07 -1.76 -0.57
N THR A 703 0.90 -0.94 -1.21
CA THR A 703 0.62 -0.37 -2.55
C THR A 703 1.73 -0.59 -3.57
N GLY A 704 2.93 -1.01 -3.15
CA GLY A 704 4.12 -1.06 -4.00
C GLY A 704 4.60 0.32 -4.48
N GLU A 705 4.00 1.40 -4.00
CA GLU A 705 4.22 2.77 -4.45
C GLU A 705 5.04 3.57 -3.43
N HIS A 706 5.84 4.50 -3.93
CA HIS A 706 6.64 5.40 -3.11
C HIS A 706 5.84 6.65 -2.77
N SER A 707 5.87 7.09 -1.51
CA SER A 707 5.17 8.30 -1.07
C SER A 707 5.89 9.55 -1.59
N CYS A 708 5.22 10.35 -2.42
CA CYS A 708 5.69 11.63 -2.94
C CYS A 708 4.97 12.78 -2.23
N VAL A 709 5.73 13.81 -1.83
CA VAL A 709 5.19 15.09 -1.36
C VAL A 709 5.57 16.19 -2.34
N MET A 710 4.56 16.92 -2.79
CA MET A 710 4.70 18.07 -3.69
C MET A 710 4.04 19.29 -3.06
N LEU A 711 4.62 20.47 -3.25
CA LEU A 711 4.13 21.75 -2.74
C LEU A 711 3.84 22.71 -3.90
N ARG A 712 2.93 23.65 -3.67
CA ARG A 712 2.68 24.84 -4.47
C ARG A 712 2.64 26.04 -3.51
N PRO A 713 3.33 27.15 -3.77
CA PRO A 713 3.23 28.34 -2.94
C PRO A 713 1.91 29.04 -3.25
N LEU A 714 1.34 29.74 -2.27
CA LEU A 714 0.16 30.58 -2.44
C LEU A 714 0.58 32.04 -2.35
N SER A 715 0.28 32.84 -3.36
CA SER A 715 0.57 34.28 -3.34
C SER A 715 -0.38 34.99 -2.36
N THR A 716 0.12 35.40 -1.20
CA THR A 716 -0.63 36.28 -0.30
C THR A 716 -0.17 37.73 -0.48
N PRO A 717 -1.04 38.75 -0.24
CA PRO A 717 -0.63 40.15 -0.33
C PRO A 717 0.44 40.55 0.71
N THR A 718 0.68 39.71 1.72
CA THR A 718 1.61 39.94 2.82
C THR A 718 2.99 39.32 2.59
N SER A 719 3.08 38.26 1.78
CA SER A 719 4.30 37.48 1.55
C SER A 719 4.31 36.88 0.12
N ASN A 720 5.15 37.45 -0.75
CA ASN A 720 5.39 36.96 -2.12
C ASN A 720 6.70 36.15 -2.26
N ASP A 721 7.43 35.92 -1.17
CA ASP A 721 8.74 35.27 -1.21
C ASP A 721 8.60 33.74 -1.34
N SER A 722 8.64 33.25 -2.58
CA SER A 722 8.59 31.83 -2.94
C SER A 722 9.98 31.19 -3.08
N SER A 723 11.06 31.92 -2.76
CA SER A 723 12.45 31.47 -2.97
C SER A 723 12.81 30.19 -2.21
N TRP A 724 12.22 29.97 -1.03
CA TRP A 724 12.37 28.73 -0.25
C TRP A 724 11.96 27.49 -1.05
N LEU A 725 10.92 27.57 -1.88
CA LEU A 725 10.48 26.43 -2.70
C LEU A 725 11.44 26.17 -3.85
N ALA A 726 12.01 27.22 -4.45
CA ALA A 726 13.05 27.07 -5.47
C ALA A 726 14.32 26.41 -4.90
N ALA A 727 14.73 26.79 -3.68
CA ALA A 727 15.84 26.17 -2.96
C ALA A 727 15.58 24.69 -2.65
N TYR A 728 14.41 24.36 -2.07
CA TYR A 728 14.05 22.97 -1.79
C TYR A 728 13.91 22.12 -3.07
N ALA A 729 13.37 22.69 -4.15
CA ALA A 729 13.23 22.00 -5.43
C ALA A 729 14.59 21.72 -6.08
N GLN A 730 15.55 22.66 -5.99
CA GLN A 730 16.90 22.48 -6.52
C GLN A 730 17.70 21.44 -5.72
N ASP A 731 17.56 21.41 -4.39
CA ASP A 731 18.20 20.38 -3.56
C ASP A 731 17.51 19.01 -3.68
N PHE A 732 16.17 18.96 -3.76
CA PHE A 732 15.43 17.75 -4.13
C PHE A 732 15.89 17.22 -5.49
N GLN A 733 16.05 18.08 -6.50
CA GLN A 733 16.54 17.69 -7.82
C GLN A 733 17.94 17.06 -7.71
N ARG A 734 18.87 17.67 -6.97
CA ARG A 734 20.21 17.12 -6.71
C ARG A 734 20.13 15.74 -6.05
N ARG A 735 19.43 15.62 -4.92
CA ARG A 735 19.24 14.35 -4.20
C ARG A 735 18.60 13.28 -5.08
N PHE A 736 17.58 13.64 -5.86
CA PHE A 736 16.87 12.72 -6.76
C PHE A 736 17.80 12.17 -7.84
N LEU A 737 18.59 13.01 -8.51
CA LEU A 737 19.53 12.57 -9.55
C LEU A 737 20.58 11.60 -9.00
N THR A 738 21.08 11.79 -7.77
CA THR A 738 21.98 10.84 -7.10
C THR A 738 21.27 9.55 -6.68
N LEU A 739 20.00 9.61 -6.28
CA LEU A 739 19.22 8.44 -5.83
C LEU A 739 18.68 7.57 -6.98
N LEU A 740 18.76 8.01 -8.24
CA LEU A 740 18.23 7.28 -9.40
C LEU A 740 18.86 5.89 -9.61
N SER A 741 20.12 5.68 -9.24
CA SER A 741 20.81 4.38 -9.37
C SER A 741 20.52 3.39 -8.24
N TYR A 742 19.85 3.83 -7.17
CA TYR A 742 19.53 3.00 -6.01
C TYR A 742 18.11 2.41 -6.16
N GLN A 743 17.25 2.52 -5.15
CA GLN A 743 15.87 1.99 -5.18
C GLN A 743 15.05 2.47 -6.39
N PHE A 744 15.35 3.68 -6.89
CA PHE A 744 14.68 4.31 -8.03
C PHE A 744 15.15 3.79 -9.41
N ARG A 745 16.11 2.84 -9.49
CA ARG A 745 16.46 2.12 -10.73
C ARG A 745 15.25 1.38 -11.30
N THR A 746 14.37 0.91 -10.41
CA THR A 746 13.13 0.19 -10.75
C THR A 746 12.05 1.05 -11.44
N PHE A 747 12.14 2.38 -11.38
CA PHE A 747 11.14 3.26 -11.98
C PHE A 747 11.30 3.37 -13.50
N PRO A 748 10.20 3.51 -14.26
CA PRO A 748 10.27 3.87 -15.67
C PRO A 748 11.05 5.17 -15.89
N ALA A 749 11.97 5.19 -16.86
CA ALA A 749 12.76 6.36 -17.23
C ALA A 749 11.88 7.56 -17.59
N VAL A 750 10.73 7.32 -18.24
CA VAL A 750 9.73 8.36 -18.59
C VAL A 750 9.02 8.93 -17.36
N GLN A 751 8.95 8.19 -16.25
CA GLN A 751 8.42 8.68 -14.97
C GLN A 751 9.49 9.49 -14.24
N SER A 752 10.71 8.97 -14.16
CA SER A 752 11.89 9.65 -13.60
C SER A 752 12.18 10.99 -14.30
N LEU A 753 12.10 11.03 -15.64
CA LEU A 753 12.24 12.26 -16.42
C LEU A 753 11.15 13.28 -16.08
N SER A 754 9.87 12.84 -16.02
CA SER A 754 8.76 13.75 -15.70
C SER A 754 8.89 14.37 -14.30
N ILE A 755 9.48 13.65 -13.34
CA ILE A 755 9.78 14.12 -11.97
C ILE A 755 10.91 15.16 -12.01
N SER A 756 12.03 14.83 -12.68
CA SER A 756 13.17 15.74 -12.87
C SER A 756 12.74 17.07 -13.53
N GLU A 757 11.97 16.99 -14.62
CA GLU A 757 11.34 18.15 -15.27
C GLU A 757 10.51 19.00 -14.29
N SER A 758 9.67 18.36 -13.46
CA SER A 758 8.80 19.09 -12.52
C SER A 758 9.54 19.74 -11.35
N ALA A 759 10.66 19.18 -10.89
CA ALA A 759 11.56 19.86 -9.95
C ALA A 759 12.22 21.05 -10.64
N SER A 760 12.73 20.85 -11.86
CA SER A 760 13.40 21.90 -12.64
C SER A 760 12.49 23.08 -13.02
N ARG A 761 11.17 22.90 -13.03
CA ARG A 761 10.21 23.99 -13.29
C ARG A 761 10.12 25.04 -12.19
N ALA A 762 10.66 24.75 -11.00
CA ALA A 762 10.68 25.65 -9.86
C ALA A 762 12.07 26.22 -9.54
N SER A 763 13.12 25.71 -10.19
CA SER A 763 14.44 26.35 -10.17
C SER A 763 14.55 27.28 -11.37
N ASP A 764 14.79 28.57 -11.10
CA ASP A 764 14.98 29.59 -12.12
C ASP A 764 16.10 29.19 -13.09
N ALA A 765 15.83 29.32 -14.39
CA ALA A 765 16.78 28.91 -15.41
C ALA A 765 18.09 29.72 -15.34
N ASP A 766 17.98 31.01 -15.00
CA ASP A 766 19.09 31.96 -14.93
C ASP A 766 20.00 31.76 -13.70
N ALA A 767 19.54 31.02 -12.69
CA ALA A 767 20.36 30.67 -11.51
C ALA A 767 21.35 29.52 -11.77
N ALA A 768 21.26 28.83 -12.93
CA ALA A 768 22.15 27.74 -13.29
C ALA A 768 23.50 28.27 -13.79
N LYS A 769 24.54 28.20 -12.94
CA LYS A 769 25.93 28.53 -13.34
C LYS A 769 26.34 27.74 -14.59
N ALA A 770 26.63 28.45 -15.68
CA ALA A 770 27.09 27.87 -16.94
C ALA A 770 28.43 27.11 -16.76
N LEU A 771 28.65 26.10 -17.60
CA LEU A 771 29.88 25.30 -17.58
C LEU A 771 31.06 26.13 -18.13
N THR A 772 32.10 26.31 -17.32
CA THR A 772 33.38 26.89 -17.73
C THR A 772 34.35 25.80 -18.17
N LYS A 773 35.39 26.15 -18.95
CA LYS A 773 36.44 25.19 -19.33
C LYS A 773 37.11 24.55 -18.10
N ALA A 774 37.48 25.34 -17.08
CA ALA A 774 38.06 24.80 -15.85
C ALA A 774 37.15 23.74 -15.22
N GLY A 775 35.85 24.02 -15.10
CA GLY A 775 34.86 23.05 -14.59
C GLY A 775 34.53 21.89 -15.54
N LEU A 776 35.10 21.84 -16.75
CA LEU A 776 35.12 20.66 -17.63
C LEU A 776 36.40 19.85 -17.39
N ASP A 777 37.56 20.52 -17.40
CA ASP A 777 38.89 19.93 -17.18
C ASP A 777 39.02 19.33 -15.74
N ASP A 778 38.28 19.87 -14.76
CA ASP A 778 38.10 19.32 -13.40
C ASP A 778 37.34 17.97 -13.36
N ILE A 779 36.55 17.66 -14.40
CA ILE A 779 35.60 16.51 -14.43
C ILE A 779 36.02 15.44 -15.44
N PHE A 780 36.67 15.82 -16.54
CA PHE A 780 37.07 14.93 -17.62
C PHE A 780 38.54 15.15 -17.98
N SER A 781 39.32 14.07 -18.10
CA SER A 781 40.67 14.19 -18.65
C SER A 781 40.63 14.46 -20.16
N PRO A 782 41.70 14.99 -20.77
CA PRO A 782 41.82 15.09 -22.22
C PRO A 782 41.63 13.74 -22.95
N PHE A 783 42.00 12.63 -22.30
CA PHE A 783 41.80 11.28 -22.83
C PHE A 783 40.32 10.88 -22.86
N ASP A 784 39.52 11.31 -21.88
CA ASP A 784 38.09 11.02 -21.82
C ASP A 784 37.31 11.77 -22.90
N LEU A 785 37.70 13.01 -23.17
CA LEU A 785 37.16 13.78 -24.28
C LEU A 785 37.55 13.15 -25.64
N ALA A 786 38.77 12.63 -25.77
CA ALA A 786 39.20 11.88 -26.97
C ALA A 786 38.47 10.53 -27.14
N ARG A 787 38.19 9.80 -26.05
CA ARG A 787 37.36 8.58 -26.03
C ARG A 787 35.92 8.88 -26.48
N LEU A 788 35.31 9.92 -25.91
CA LEU A 788 33.97 10.37 -26.22
C LEU A 788 33.81 10.83 -27.68
N ASP A 789 34.81 11.53 -28.21
CA ASP A 789 34.88 11.92 -29.62
C ASP A 789 35.05 10.73 -30.56
N SER A 790 35.88 9.75 -30.18
CA SER A 790 36.08 8.52 -30.94
C SER A 790 34.80 7.68 -30.98
N TYR A 791 34.04 7.61 -29.88
CA TYR A 791 32.70 7.01 -29.87
C TYR A 791 31.68 7.80 -30.70
N ALA A 792 31.68 9.14 -30.63
CA ALA A 792 30.82 9.99 -31.45
C ALA A 792 31.05 9.79 -32.97
N ASN A 793 32.24 9.36 -33.35
CA ASN A 793 32.65 8.98 -34.71
C ASN A 793 32.41 7.48 -35.06
N ASN A 794 31.78 6.70 -34.17
CA ASN A 794 31.57 5.24 -34.28
C ASN A 794 32.85 4.39 -34.33
N MET A 795 33.99 4.88 -33.82
CA MET A 795 35.27 4.16 -33.82
C MET A 795 35.47 3.25 -32.58
N LEU A 796 34.61 3.37 -31.57
CA LEU A 796 34.66 2.61 -30.31
C LEU A 796 33.29 2.02 -29.99
N ASP A 797 33.28 0.95 -29.18
CA ASP A 797 32.06 0.36 -28.63
C ASP A 797 31.56 1.10 -27.38
N TYR A 798 30.27 1.00 -27.08
CA TYR A 798 29.60 1.83 -26.06
C TYR A 798 30.08 1.55 -24.63
N HIS A 799 30.55 0.32 -24.36
CA HIS A 799 31.17 -0.04 -23.07
C HIS A 799 32.36 0.88 -22.72
N VAL A 800 33.07 1.41 -23.72
CA VAL A 800 34.27 2.26 -23.56
C VAL A 800 33.92 3.71 -23.17
N ILE A 801 32.64 4.06 -22.99
CA ILE A 801 32.19 5.38 -22.49
C ILE A 801 31.16 5.32 -21.35
N LEU A 802 30.83 4.13 -20.82
CA LEU A 802 29.82 3.98 -19.76
C LEU A 802 30.22 4.65 -18.44
N ASP A 803 31.51 4.69 -18.14
CA ASP A 803 32.12 5.44 -17.03
C ASP A 803 31.91 6.96 -17.14
N LEU A 804 31.87 7.49 -18.37
CA LEU A 804 31.67 8.92 -18.64
C LEU A 804 30.18 9.33 -18.59
N MET A 805 29.23 8.38 -18.68
CA MET A 805 27.80 8.69 -18.75
C MET A 805 27.20 9.29 -17.46
N PRO A 806 27.53 8.85 -16.23
CA PRO A 806 27.02 9.46 -15.00
C PRO A 806 27.34 10.96 -14.85
N PRO A 807 28.60 11.44 -14.96
CA PRO A 807 28.88 12.88 -14.86
C PRO A 807 28.24 13.68 -16.00
N ILE A 808 28.23 13.15 -17.23
CA ILE A 808 27.60 13.80 -18.39
C ILE A 808 26.09 13.97 -18.18
N ALA A 809 25.40 12.93 -17.73
CA ALA A 809 23.97 13.01 -17.44
C ALA A 809 23.68 13.96 -16.25
N HIS A 810 24.54 13.99 -15.23
CA HIS A 810 24.42 14.93 -14.12
C HIS A 810 24.59 16.40 -14.57
N LEU A 811 25.58 16.71 -15.41
CA LEU A 811 25.76 18.04 -16.01
C LEU A 811 24.58 18.44 -16.92
N TYR A 812 23.98 17.48 -17.62
CA TYR A 812 22.78 17.71 -18.42
C TYR A 812 21.57 18.09 -17.56
N PHE A 813 21.21 17.23 -16.59
CA PHE A 813 20.01 17.45 -15.78
C PHE A 813 20.13 18.59 -14.75
N THR A 814 21.35 19.01 -14.40
CA THR A 814 21.59 20.26 -13.65
C THR A 814 21.61 21.52 -14.55
N ARG A 815 21.14 21.42 -15.80
CA ARG A 815 21.05 22.49 -16.83
C ARG A 815 22.37 23.13 -17.27
N ARG A 816 23.53 22.73 -16.76
CA ARG A 816 24.85 23.29 -17.15
C ARG A 816 25.20 23.06 -18.62
N LEU A 817 24.60 22.05 -19.26
CA LEU A 817 24.69 21.77 -20.71
C LEU A 817 23.48 22.30 -21.51
N SER A 818 22.66 23.18 -20.93
CA SER A 818 21.53 23.85 -21.58
C SER A 818 21.72 25.36 -21.68
N THR A 819 22.70 25.93 -20.95
CA THR A 819 23.08 27.34 -20.97
C THR A 819 24.17 27.61 -22.01
N PRO A 820 24.10 28.70 -22.81
CA PRO A 820 25.17 29.04 -23.74
C PRO A 820 26.51 29.23 -22.99
N PRO A 821 27.67 28.84 -23.58
CA PRO A 821 27.85 28.41 -24.97
C PRO A 821 27.39 26.97 -25.27
N CYS A 822 27.23 26.10 -24.27
CA CYS A 822 26.85 24.70 -24.46
C CYS A 822 25.33 24.52 -24.55
N SER A 823 24.72 24.73 -25.72
CA SER A 823 23.26 24.58 -25.94
C SER A 823 22.87 23.18 -26.43
N VAL A 824 22.92 22.16 -25.55
CA VAL A 824 22.56 20.78 -25.92
C VAL A 824 21.06 20.53 -25.80
N ASN A 825 20.31 20.70 -26.89
CA ASN A 825 18.89 20.35 -26.95
C ASN A 825 18.67 18.88 -27.34
N LEU A 826 18.11 18.07 -26.43
CA LEU A 826 17.75 16.65 -26.62
C LEU A 826 16.24 16.47 -26.66
N SER A 827 15.72 15.56 -27.48
CA SER A 827 14.29 15.19 -27.46
C SER A 827 13.94 14.38 -26.20
N GLY A 828 12.67 14.34 -25.77
CA GLY A 828 12.27 13.64 -24.53
C GLY A 828 12.66 12.14 -24.50
N VAL A 829 12.70 11.47 -25.66
CA VAL A 829 13.20 10.09 -25.75
C VAL A 829 14.73 10.03 -25.61
N GLN A 830 15.47 10.96 -26.23
CA GLN A 830 16.92 11.10 -26.01
C GLN A 830 17.28 11.40 -24.55
N GLN A 831 16.49 12.25 -23.87
CA GLN A 831 16.63 12.53 -22.44
C GLN A 831 16.32 11.29 -21.59
N SER A 832 15.29 10.52 -21.95
CA SER A 832 14.93 9.27 -21.25
C SER A 832 16.05 8.22 -21.37
N ILE A 833 16.67 8.08 -22.55
CA ILE A 833 17.81 7.19 -22.77
C ILE A 833 19.03 7.64 -21.94
N LEU A 834 19.37 8.93 -21.97
CA LEU A 834 20.49 9.48 -21.19
C LEU A 834 20.28 9.30 -19.68
N LEU A 835 19.05 9.48 -19.18
CA LEU A 835 18.69 9.25 -17.79
C LEU A 835 18.76 7.76 -17.42
N ALA A 836 18.26 6.87 -18.28
CA ALA A 836 18.25 5.43 -18.04
C ALA A 836 19.67 4.84 -17.95
N ILE A 837 20.52 5.16 -18.92
CA ILE A 837 21.89 4.65 -18.99
C ILE A 837 22.79 5.37 -17.97
N GLY A 838 22.80 6.70 -17.96
CA GLY A 838 23.72 7.49 -17.14
C GLY A 838 23.38 7.55 -15.64
N LEU A 839 22.10 7.63 -15.27
CA LEU A 839 21.69 7.87 -13.87
C LEU A 839 20.95 6.69 -13.23
N GLN A 840 20.07 5.97 -13.95
CA GLN A 840 19.47 4.75 -13.41
C GLN A 840 20.40 3.53 -13.55
N ARG A 841 21.41 3.59 -14.42
CA ARG A 841 22.34 2.48 -14.73
C ARG A 841 21.58 1.20 -15.14
N LYS A 842 20.65 1.37 -16.08
CA LYS A 842 19.88 0.29 -16.71
C LYS A 842 20.61 -0.32 -17.90
N ASP A 843 20.35 -1.59 -18.13
CA ASP A 843 20.87 -2.32 -19.28
C ASP A 843 20.03 -2.05 -20.54
N LEU A 844 20.63 -2.21 -21.72
CA LEU A 844 19.95 -1.96 -22.99
C LEU A 844 18.73 -2.88 -23.20
N THR A 845 18.78 -4.11 -22.68
CA THR A 845 17.68 -5.08 -22.69
C THR A 845 16.52 -4.66 -21.79
N GLU A 846 16.79 -4.07 -20.62
CA GLU A 846 15.75 -3.49 -19.76
C GLU A 846 15.09 -2.29 -20.46
N LEU A 847 15.90 -1.46 -21.13
CA LEU A 847 15.45 -0.25 -21.82
C LEU A 847 14.65 -0.55 -23.09
N GLU A 848 15.00 -1.61 -23.83
CA GLU A 848 14.25 -2.14 -24.98
C GLU A 848 12.84 -2.60 -24.56
N ASN A 849 12.74 -3.32 -23.44
CA ASN A 849 11.45 -3.73 -22.86
C ASN A 849 10.64 -2.55 -22.31
N GLU A 850 11.29 -1.50 -21.75
CA GLU A 850 10.57 -0.35 -21.16
C GLU A 850 10.06 0.63 -22.23
N LEU A 851 10.89 0.96 -23.24
CA LEU A 851 10.53 1.91 -24.30
C LEU A 851 9.81 1.24 -25.48
N ASN A 852 9.83 -0.10 -25.57
CA ASN A 852 9.31 -0.87 -26.70
C ASN A 852 9.95 -0.42 -28.05
N VAL A 853 11.28 -0.24 -28.02
CA VAL A 853 12.11 0.21 -29.15
C VAL A 853 13.32 -0.71 -29.26
N ALA A 854 13.57 -1.23 -30.48
CA ALA A 854 14.60 -2.23 -30.71
C ALA A 854 16.02 -1.74 -30.32
N SER A 855 16.84 -2.60 -29.73
CA SER A 855 18.19 -2.26 -29.21
C SER A 855 19.08 -1.51 -30.22
N ASN A 856 19.06 -1.89 -31.50
CA ASN A 856 19.81 -1.21 -32.57
C ASN A 856 19.38 0.27 -32.76
N GLN A 857 18.10 0.57 -32.56
CA GLN A 857 17.57 1.93 -32.64
C GLN A 857 17.92 2.74 -31.37
N LEU A 858 17.92 2.11 -30.19
CA LEU A 858 18.37 2.74 -28.95
C LEU A 858 19.84 3.16 -29.04
N LEU A 859 20.72 2.27 -29.51
CA LEU A 859 22.14 2.58 -29.77
C LEU A 859 22.30 3.71 -30.79
N ALA A 860 21.58 3.68 -31.91
CA ALA A 860 21.62 4.74 -32.92
C ALA A 860 21.09 6.10 -32.39
N MET A 861 20.19 6.11 -31.40
CA MET A 861 19.75 7.32 -30.71
C MET A 861 20.75 7.79 -29.65
N PHE A 862 21.42 6.87 -28.95
CA PHE A 862 22.45 7.13 -27.95
C PHE A 862 23.71 7.74 -28.58
N VAL A 863 24.21 7.20 -29.69
CA VAL A 863 25.29 7.82 -30.51
C VAL A 863 24.94 9.28 -30.87
N LYS A 864 23.69 9.56 -31.25
CA LYS A 864 23.21 10.92 -31.56
C LYS A 864 23.13 11.84 -30.33
N VAL A 865 23.05 11.29 -29.11
CA VAL A 865 23.17 12.07 -27.86
C VAL A 865 24.64 12.39 -27.60
N VAL A 866 25.52 11.38 -27.60
CA VAL A 866 26.95 11.57 -27.32
C VAL A 866 27.60 12.51 -28.34
N ARG A 867 27.25 12.42 -29.64
CA ARG A 867 27.74 13.34 -30.67
C ARG A 867 27.35 14.80 -30.42
N LYS A 868 26.13 15.08 -29.95
CA LYS A 868 25.72 16.46 -29.59
C LYS A 868 26.54 17.01 -28.41
N ILE A 869 26.87 16.14 -27.45
CA ILE A 869 27.62 16.51 -26.24
C ILE A 869 29.11 16.72 -26.57
N SER A 870 29.71 15.85 -27.38
CA SER A 870 31.01 16.03 -28.03
C SER A 870 31.11 17.40 -28.71
N THR A 871 30.15 17.73 -29.59
CA THR A 871 30.15 19.02 -30.30
C THR A 871 30.06 20.23 -29.33
N ALA A 872 29.30 20.12 -28.23
CA ALA A 872 29.20 21.18 -27.24
C ALA A 872 30.46 21.34 -26.37
N PHE A 873 31.17 20.25 -26.07
CA PHE A 873 32.46 20.30 -25.37
C PHE A 873 33.55 20.88 -26.27
N ARG A 874 33.61 20.51 -27.56
CA ARG A 874 34.50 21.14 -28.55
C ARG A 874 34.25 22.64 -28.65
N ALA A 875 33.00 23.08 -28.80
CA ALA A 875 32.67 24.51 -28.85
C ALA A 875 33.09 25.29 -27.59
N LEU A 876 33.08 24.66 -26.41
CA LEU A 876 33.59 25.26 -25.17
C LEU A 876 35.12 25.35 -25.15
N GLN A 877 35.81 24.33 -25.66
CA GLN A 877 37.27 24.33 -25.80
C GLN A 877 37.74 25.34 -26.85
N GLU A 878 37.10 25.40 -28.02
CA GLU A 878 37.34 26.36 -29.10
C GLU A 878 37.19 27.80 -28.59
N LYS A 879 36.06 28.12 -27.95
CA LYS A 879 35.83 29.46 -27.36
C LYS A 879 36.89 29.86 -26.34
N ALA A 880 37.31 28.93 -25.47
CA ALA A 880 38.35 29.20 -24.48
C ALA A 880 39.75 29.32 -25.10
N VAL A 881 40.01 28.66 -26.23
CA VAL A 881 41.23 28.85 -27.03
C VAL A 881 41.22 30.23 -27.69
N ASP A 882 40.10 30.64 -28.32
CA ASP A 882 39.94 31.97 -28.92
C ASP A 882 40.11 33.10 -27.89
N GLU A 883 39.54 32.95 -26.69
CA GLU A 883 39.76 33.88 -25.56
C GLU A 883 41.25 33.99 -25.21
N SER A 884 41.95 32.87 -25.06
CA SER A 884 43.40 32.84 -24.77
C SER A 884 44.30 33.37 -25.90
N LEU A 885 43.81 33.37 -27.15
CA LEU A 885 44.47 33.95 -28.32
C LEU A 885 44.18 35.45 -28.44
N GLY A 886 42.99 35.89 -28.01
CA GLY A 886 42.62 37.30 -27.89
C GLY A 886 43.50 38.06 -26.90
N GLU A 887 43.70 37.51 -25.70
CA GLU A 887 44.57 38.12 -24.67
C GLU A 887 46.02 38.28 -25.17
N LYS A 888 46.55 37.28 -25.89
CA LYS A 888 47.90 37.33 -26.49
C LYS A 888 48.04 38.39 -27.58
N ARG A 889 46.96 38.74 -28.29
CA ARG A 889 46.92 39.88 -29.23
C ARG A 889 46.78 41.23 -28.51
N GLY A 890 46.09 41.29 -27.38
CA GLY A 890 46.04 42.48 -26.53
C GLY A 890 47.41 42.88 -25.98
N ALA A 891 48.17 41.90 -25.48
CA ALA A 891 49.49 42.11 -24.88
C ALA A 891 50.58 42.63 -25.84
N THR A 892 50.37 42.58 -27.16
CA THR A 892 51.38 42.92 -28.18
C THR A 892 51.20 44.30 -28.84
N SER A 893 50.17 45.08 -28.46
CA SER A 893 49.93 46.44 -28.99
C SER A 893 50.29 47.59 -28.02
N ALA A 894 50.95 47.29 -26.90
CA ALA A 894 51.21 48.25 -25.81
C ALA A 894 52.70 48.53 -25.56
N ASN A 895 53.50 48.75 -26.62
CA ASN A 895 54.82 49.37 -26.50
C ASN A 895 55.26 50.01 -27.83
N GLY A 896 55.31 51.34 -27.88
CA GLY A 896 55.78 52.10 -29.03
C GLY A 896 56.51 53.37 -28.59
N ILE A 897 57.81 53.44 -28.84
CA ILE A 897 58.61 54.66 -28.75
C ILE A 897 59.46 54.77 -30.02
N GLN A 898 59.43 55.95 -30.64
CA GLN A 898 60.05 56.23 -31.94
C GLN A 898 61.54 56.53 -31.81
N LYS A 899 62.31 56.27 -32.89
CA LYS A 899 63.48 57.08 -33.28
C LYS A 899 63.82 56.89 -34.76
N HIS A 900 63.94 58.00 -35.49
CA HIS A 900 64.42 58.08 -36.88
C HIS A 900 65.94 58.34 -36.91
N VAL A 901 66.65 57.73 -37.88
CA VAL A 901 67.72 58.30 -38.75
C VAL A 901 67.66 57.54 -40.10
N GLU A 902 68.21 58.08 -41.18
CA GLU A 902 67.90 57.72 -42.59
C GLU A 902 69.01 56.96 -43.36
N ALA A 903 68.58 56.09 -44.29
CA ALA A 903 69.17 55.79 -45.62
C ALA A 903 70.62 55.19 -45.72
N PRO A 904 71.10 54.71 -46.91
CA PRO A 904 70.43 54.56 -48.23
C PRO A 904 70.58 53.17 -48.94
N GLN A 905 69.74 52.92 -49.99
CA GLN A 905 69.98 52.08 -51.21
C GLN A 905 70.31 50.55 -51.04
N GLU A 906 70.13 49.58 -51.97
CA GLU A 906 69.45 49.38 -53.28
C GLU A 906 69.46 47.83 -53.59
N SER A 907 68.87 47.19 -54.60
CA SER A 907 67.93 47.51 -55.71
C SER A 907 67.33 46.21 -56.31
N ASP A 908 66.05 46.20 -56.72
CA ASP A 908 65.42 45.27 -57.71
C ASP A 908 65.40 43.73 -57.44
N LEU A 909 64.52 42.89 -58.02
CA LEU A 909 63.59 42.99 -59.17
C LEU A 909 62.15 42.47 -58.88
N HIS A 910 61.19 43.01 -59.65
CA HIS A 910 60.00 42.40 -60.31
C HIS A 910 59.37 41.04 -59.89
N ARG A 911 58.06 40.76 -60.06
CA ARG A 911 56.86 41.53 -60.51
C ARG A 911 55.59 40.66 -60.42
N VAL A 912 54.45 41.23 -60.00
CA VAL A 912 53.11 40.55 -59.99
C VAL A 912 52.35 40.87 -61.29
N PRO A 913 51.36 40.04 -61.70
CA PRO A 913 49.96 40.51 -61.56
C PRO A 913 48.91 39.43 -61.19
N ARG A 914 47.80 39.88 -60.61
CA ARG A 914 46.54 39.13 -60.46
C ARG A 914 45.84 38.93 -61.82
N GLN A 915 44.94 37.94 -61.92
CA GLN A 915 43.54 38.20 -62.30
C GLN A 915 42.57 37.07 -61.94
N GLN A 916 41.27 37.33 -62.11
CA GLN A 916 40.13 36.48 -61.75
C GLN A 916 39.74 35.52 -62.88
N PRO A 917 38.79 34.60 -62.64
CA PRO A 917 37.73 34.36 -63.63
C PRO A 917 36.32 34.62 -63.07
N SER A 918 35.48 35.19 -63.91
CA SER A 918 34.02 35.30 -63.71
C SER A 918 33.29 34.10 -64.31
N GLU A 919 32.00 33.98 -64.00
CA GLU A 919 31.12 32.91 -64.49
C GLU A 919 31.04 32.81 -66.02
N LYS A 920 30.99 31.56 -66.52
CA LYS A 920 30.19 31.17 -67.70
C LYS A 920 29.92 29.66 -67.63
N SER A 921 28.72 29.26 -68.02
CA SER A 921 28.17 27.92 -67.84
C SER A 921 28.26 27.06 -69.11
N GLN A 922 28.44 25.74 -68.92
CA GLN A 922 28.16 24.66 -69.89
C GLN A 922 29.06 24.67 -71.16
N ASP A 923 29.64 23.56 -71.62
CA ASP A 923 29.40 22.13 -71.33
C ASP A 923 30.71 21.30 -71.44
N GLN A 924 30.58 19.99 -71.20
CA GLN A 924 31.46 18.88 -71.58
C GLN A 924 32.52 18.34 -70.59
N ILE A 925 32.59 17.00 -70.60
CA ILE A 925 33.66 16.08 -70.18
C ILE A 925 33.89 15.92 -68.66
N THR A 926 33.26 14.86 -68.16
CA THR A 926 33.62 14.10 -66.96
C THR A 926 35.01 13.47 -67.08
N ALA A 927 36.03 13.97 -66.36
CA ALA A 927 37.12 13.18 -65.75
C ALA A 927 38.19 14.09 -65.10
N SER A 928 38.31 14.07 -63.75
CA SER A 928 39.55 14.26 -62.96
C SER A 928 39.25 14.68 -61.50
N SER A 929 39.13 13.72 -60.58
CA SER A 929 39.08 14.02 -59.13
C SER A 929 39.68 12.95 -58.20
N ASN A 930 40.31 11.90 -58.72
CA ASN A 930 40.84 10.78 -57.93
C ASN A 930 42.38 10.81 -57.79
N GLY A 931 43.02 11.97 -57.96
CA GLY A 931 44.48 12.08 -58.17
C GLY A 931 45.35 12.36 -56.95
N VAL A 932 44.77 12.56 -55.75
CA VAL A 932 45.49 13.17 -54.60
C VAL A 932 45.73 12.20 -53.44
N ASP A 933 44.72 11.39 -53.05
CA ASP A 933 44.79 10.57 -51.82
C ASP A 933 45.83 9.44 -51.89
N ASP A 934 46.02 8.81 -53.06
CA ASP A 934 46.91 7.65 -53.19
C ASP A 934 48.40 8.00 -52.95
N ARG A 935 48.82 9.24 -53.24
CA ARG A 935 50.18 9.70 -52.95
C ARG A 935 50.43 9.85 -51.44
N VAL A 936 49.44 10.31 -50.69
CA VAL A 936 49.53 10.45 -49.23
C VAL A 936 49.56 9.07 -48.56
N ARG A 937 48.71 8.13 -49.01
CA ARG A 937 48.71 6.73 -48.55
C ARG A 937 50.03 6.00 -48.84
N ALA A 938 50.64 6.24 -50.00
CA ALA A 938 51.93 5.65 -50.35
C ALA A 938 53.05 6.13 -49.40
N GLN A 939 53.12 7.43 -49.10
CA GLN A 939 54.11 7.98 -48.17
C GLN A 939 53.92 7.47 -46.73
N GLN A 940 52.68 7.33 -46.26
CA GLN A 940 52.42 6.79 -44.93
C GLN A 940 52.83 5.32 -44.78
N ARG A 941 52.65 4.48 -45.82
CA ARG A 941 53.14 3.09 -45.80
C ARG A 941 54.67 3.03 -45.78
N ALA A 942 55.35 3.84 -46.58
CA ALA A 942 56.81 3.88 -46.63
C ALA A 942 57.46 4.35 -45.31
N GLN A 943 56.71 5.04 -44.43
CA GLN A 943 57.16 5.41 -43.09
C GLN A 943 56.92 4.32 -42.03
N ILE A 944 56.06 3.34 -42.29
CA ILE A 944 55.75 2.23 -41.37
C ILE A 944 56.75 1.08 -41.55
N ASP A 945 57.14 0.77 -42.79
CA ASP A 945 58.16 -0.27 -43.10
C ASP A 945 59.59 0.12 -42.66
N ALA A 946 59.81 1.37 -42.21
CA ALA A 946 61.13 1.95 -41.94
C ALA A 946 61.61 1.84 -40.46
N LEU A 947 60.87 1.14 -39.60
CA LEU A 947 61.21 1.02 -38.17
C LEU A 947 61.89 -0.34 -37.85
N PRO A 948 63.08 -0.35 -37.22
CA PRO A 948 63.82 -1.59 -36.95
C PRO A 948 63.24 -2.35 -35.74
N LEU A 949 62.67 -3.52 -35.98
CA LEU A 949 62.02 -4.36 -34.95
C LEU A 949 62.96 -5.39 -34.28
N HIS A 950 64.23 -5.46 -34.68
CA HIS A 950 65.21 -6.47 -34.25
C HIS A 950 65.79 -6.25 -32.84
N GLU A 951 65.69 -5.04 -32.26
CA GLU A 951 66.49 -4.67 -31.08
C GLU A 951 65.92 -5.12 -29.71
N PHE A 952 64.85 -5.92 -29.70
CA PHE A 952 64.17 -6.39 -28.48
C PHE A 952 63.78 -7.87 -28.49
N GLU A 953 64.53 -8.72 -29.20
CA GLU A 953 64.36 -10.18 -29.13
C GLU A 953 64.99 -10.75 -27.83
N LEU A 954 64.29 -11.68 -27.18
CA LEU A 954 64.81 -12.54 -26.11
C LEU A 954 64.45 -14.01 -26.45
N PRO A 955 65.28 -15.01 -26.09
CA PRO A 955 65.28 -16.28 -26.82
C PRO A 955 64.15 -17.26 -26.47
N ASP A 956 63.73 -18.04 -27.48
CA ASP A 956 62.70 -19.09 -27.41
C ASP A 956 63.03 -20.28 -26.50
N ALA A 957 61.97 -20.89 -25.94
CA ALA A 957 61.88 -22.36 -25.78
C ALA A 957 60.42 -22.87 -25.55
N ASN A 958 59.81 -23.43 -26.60
CA ASN A 958 58.78 -24.50 -26.60
C ASN A 958 57.42 -24.31 -25.86
N GLY A 959 56.28 -24.56 -26.53
CA GLY A 959 54.99 -24.59 -25.81
C GLY A 959 53.64 -24.99 -26.46
N ALA A 960 53.58 -25.45 -27.72
CA ALA A 960 52.35 -25.96 -28.39
C ALA A 960 51.18 -24.96 -28.67
N GLU A 961 50.36 -25.30 -29.68
CA GLU A 961 49.33 -24.42 -30.25
C GLU A 961 47.93 -24.62 -29.66
N HIS A 962 47.13 -23.54 -29.64
CA HIS A 962 45.66 -23.63 -29.69
C HIS A 962 45.16 -23.27 -31.10
N LYS A 963 44.75 -24.26 -31.89
CA LYS A 963 44.02 -24.07 -33.15
C LYS A 963 42.53 -24.42 -33.00
N LYS A 964 41.67 -23.53 -33.48
CA LYS A 964 40.27 -23.84 -33.81
C LYS A 964 40.22 -24.69 -35.08
N PRO A 965 39.18 -25.52 -35.25
CA PRO A 965 38.57 -25.68 -36.57
C PRO A 965 37.10 -25.22 -36.60
N LYS A 966 36.58 -25.04 -37.82
CA LYS A 966 35.14 -25.03 -38.13
C LYS A 966 34.69 -26.43 -38.56
N LEU A 967 33.37 -26.63 -38.65
CA LEU A 967 32.76 -27.85 -39.19
C LEU A 967 33.12 -28.08 -40.68
N PRO A 968 33.25 -29.34 -41.11
CA PRO A 968 32.94 -29.78 -42.47
C PRO A 968 31.45 -30.19 -42.59
N ALA A 969 31.03 -30.49 -43.81
CA ALA A 969 29.84 -31.28 -44.13
C ALA A 969 30.26 -32.33 -45.18
N GLU A 970 29.60 -33.49 -45.20
CA GLU A 970 29.83 -34.56 -46.16
C GLU A 970 28.48 -35.09 -46.70
N ASP A 971 28.56 -35.83 -47.81
CA ASP A 971 27.46 -36.33 -48.64
C ASP A 971 27.73 -37.82 -49.01
N ASP A 972 26.72 -38.57 -49.43
CA ASP A 972 26.74 -40.05 -49.46
C ASP A 972 27.64 -40.71 -50.54
N GLY A 973 28.14 -41.93 -50.28
CA GLY A 973 28.72 -42.82 -51.30
C GLY A 973 29.44 -44.08 -50.75
N SER A 974 29.16 -45.28 -51.29
CA SER A 974 29.51 -46.57 -50.65
C SER A 974 30.32 -47.59 -51.49
N SER A 975 31.23 -48.30 -50.78
CA SER A 975 31.54 -49.75 -50.86
C SER A 975 32.33 -50.42 -52.02
N SER A 976 32.93 -51.59 -51.68
CA SER A 976 33.60 -52.65 -52.49
C SER A 976 35.13 -52.49 -52.75
N GLU A 977 36.00 -53.52 -52.74
CA GLU A 977 35.89 -54.98 -52.40
C GLU A 977 37.28 -55.66 -52.16
N ASP A 978 37.30 -56.97 -51.83
CA ASP A 978 38.38 -58.03 -51.95
C ASP A 978 39.58 -58.21 -50.96
N ASP A 979 39.41 -59.14 -50.00
CA ASP A 979 40.21 -60.31 -49.50
C ASP A 979 41.74 -60.54 -49.75
N GLN A 980 42.51 -61.00 -48.72
CA GLN A 980 42.89 -62.44 -48.49
C GLN A 980 43.81 -62.75 -47.24
N ASP A 981 43.67 -63.98 -46.72
CA ASP A 981 44.58 -64.87 -45.92
C ASP A 981 45.33 -64.46 -44.61
N ALA A 982 44.93 -65.08 -43.47
CA ALA A 982 45.77 -65.91 -42.55
C ALA A 982 44.96 -66.43 -41.32
N GLN A 983 45.30 -67.59 -40.71
CA GLN A 983 44.45 -68.27 -39.69
C GLN A 983 45.19 -68.90 -38.47
N ASP A 984 44.45 -68.90 -37.35
CA ASP A 984 44.39 -69.90 -36.26
C ASP A 984 45.56 -70.15 -35.26
N VAL A 985 45.22 -70.89 -34.20
CA VAL A 985 45.99 -71.26 -32.97
C VAL A 985 45.85 -70.30 -31.76
N VAL A 986 44.62 -70.23 -31.24
CA VAL A 986 44.23 -70.33 -29.79
C VAL A 986 44.72 -69.29 -28.75
N SER A 987 43.72 -68.66 -28.09
CA SER A 987 43.65 -68.14 -26.69
C SER A 987 44.14 -66.72 -26.29
N GLY A 988 43.21 -65.99 -25.63
CA GLY A 988 43.41 -64.86 -24.69
C GLY A 988 43.88 -63.51 -25.24
N ASP A 989 43.77 -62.36 -24.57
CA ASP A 989 43.03 -61.90 -23.36
C ASP A 989 43.18 -60.35 -23.29
N GLN A 990 42.41 -59.53 -22.53
CA GLN A 990 40.96 -59.49 -22.30
C GLN A 990 40.57 -58.07 -21.77
N ASP A 991 39.27 -57.84 -21.50
CA ASP A 991 38.66 -56.55 -21.17
C ASP A 991 38.93 -56.00 -19.74
N ALA A 992 38.42 -54.79 -19.48
CA ALA A 992 38.42 -54.14 -18.17
C ALA A 992 37.18 -54.49 -17.33
N GLU A 993 37.08 -55.73 -16.88
CA GLU A 993 36.24 -56.11 -15.72
C GLU A 993 36.93 -57.24 -14.92
N ASP A 994 36.29 -57.69 -13.84
CA ASP A 994 36.69 -58.81 -12.96
C ASP A 994 38.05 -58.81 -12.23
N ALA A 995 37.95 -58.84 -10.89
CA ALA A 995 38.39 -60.03 -10.15
C ALA A 995 37.64 -60.11 -8.81
N ASN A 996 36.72 -61.06 -8.65
CA ASN A 996 35.94 -61.23 -7.42
C ASN A 996 35.82 -62.70 -6.99
N ASN A 997 36.66 -63.14 -6.06
CA ASN A 997 36.47 -64.30 -5.16
C ASN A 997 37.59 -64.30 -4.10
N ALA A 998 37.29 -64.31 -2.79
CA ALA A 998 36.96 -65.47 -1.94
C ALA A 998 38.20 -66.33 -1.57
N ASN A 999 38.40 -66.80 -0.33
CA ASN A 999 37.48 -67.00 0.80
C ASN A 999 38.00 -66.40 2.12
N GLY A 1000 37.13 -66.22 3.14
CA GLY A 1000 37.50 -65.62 4.44
C GLY A 1000 36.36 -65.52 5.47
N GLU A 1001 35.77 -66.67 5.81
CA GLU A 1001 34.58 -66.94 6.62
C GLU A 1001 34.16 -66.01 7.81
N SER A 1002 32.83 -65.99 8.02
CA SER A 1002 32.13 -66.00 9.33
C SER A 1002 31.78 -64.69 10.08
N SER A 1003 30.52 -64.26 9.90
CA SER A 1003 29.50 -63.94 10.93
C SER A 1003 29.85 -63.22 12.25
N GLY A 1004 29.07 -62.19 12.64
CA GLY A 1004 29.18 -61.66 14.02
C GLY A 1004 28.07 -60.80 14.66
N ALA A 1005 27.13 -60.19 13.92
CA ALA A 1005 25.98 -59.47 14.51
C ALA A 1005 26.37 -58.24 15.42
N PRO A 1006 25.62 -57.82 16.48
CA PRO A 1006 24.58 -56.80 16.26
C PRO A 1006 24.46 -55.62 17.27
N LYS A 1007 23.96 -54.48 16.76
CA LYS A 1007 23.07 -53.48 17.42
C LYS A 1007 23.61 -52.70 18.65
N ARG A 1008 22.81 -51.69 19.07
CA ARG A 1008 22.78 -51.06 20.43
C ARG A 1008 24.01 -50.17 20.78
N LYS A 1009 23.95 -49.24 21.76
CA LYS A 1009 22.87 -48.36 22.32
C LYS A 1009 23.55 -47.33 23.27
N ALA A 1010 22.82 -46.26 23.63
CA ALA A 1010 23.06 -45.40 24.80
C ALA A 1010 24.33 -44.48 24.72
N SER A 1011 24.27 -43.24 25.24
CA SER A 1011 24.76 -42.75 26.57
C SER A 1011 26.29 -42.55 26.63
N ASP A 1012 26.86 -41.54 27.29
CA ASP A 1012 26.29 -40.49 28.18
C ASP A 1012 27.12 -39.18 28.06
N ALA A 1013 27.16 -38.36 29.13
CA ALA A 1013 28.12 -37.26 29.38
C ALA A 1013 29.58 -37.58 28.95
N GLY A 1014 30.45 -36.60 28.66
CA GLY A 1014 30.44 -35.15 28.93
C GLY A 1014 31.76 -34.76 29.66
N LEU A 1015 32.10 -33.46 29.72
CA LEU A 1015 33.36 -32.90 30.28
C LEU A 1015 34.61 -33.20 29.40
N ASP A 1016 35.68 -32.38 29.30
CA ASP A 1016 35.92 -30.97 29.67
C ASP A 1016 37.11 -30.40 28.84
N ASP A 1017 37.21 -29.05 28.80
CA ASP A 1017 38.39 -28.16 28.69
C ASP A 1017 39.49 -28.21 27.58
N ASP A 1018 39.65 -27.03 26.97
CA ASP A 1018 40.86 -26.23 26.72
C ASP A 1018 42.04 -26.65 25.77
N SER A 1019 42.07 -25.89 24.65
CA SER A 1019 43.23 -25.07 24.22
C SER A 1019 44.40 -25.76 23.43
N ASN A 1020 45.27 -25.05 22.69
CA ASN A 1020 45.39 -23.60 22.44
C ASN A 1020 46.14 -23.26 21.11
N ALA A 1021 45.82 -22.09 20.53
CA ALA A 1021 46.66 -21.25 19.62
C ALA A 1021 47.19 -21.89 18.30
N ILE A 1022 47.80 -21.19 17.30
CA ILE A 1022 48.17 -19.78 17.00
C ILE A 1022 47.67 -19.50 15.55
N GLY A 1023 46.96 -18.40 15.22
CA GLY A 1023 47.49 -17.11 14.67
C GLY A 1023 47.95 -17.19 13.19
N SER A 1024 47.87 -16.19 12.31
CA SER A 1024 47.35 -14.79 12.32
C SER A 1024 47.17 -14.34 10.84
N LEU A 1025 46.37 -13.31 10.46
CA LEU A 1025 46.78 -11.90 10.32
C LEU A 1025 45.58 -11.02 9.81
N LEU A 1026 45.36 -9.86 10.45
CA LEU A 1026 45.04 -8.50 9.92
C LEU A 1026 43.92 -8.26 8.85
N PHE A 1027 43.09 -7.19 8.87
CA PHE A 1027 42.80 -6.13 9.87
C PHE A 1027 41.47 -5.39 9.53
N GLU A 1028 40.73 -4.94 10.56
CA GLU A 1028 39.85 -3.74 10.70
C GLU A 1028 38.77 -3.38 9.62
N ASP A 1029 37.65 -2.69 9.92
CA ASP A 1029 37.40 -1.76 11.03
C ASP A 1029 35.90 -1.68 11.50
N THR A 1030 35.70 -1.16 12.73
CA THR A 1030 34.51 -0.63 13.49
C THR A 1030 33.04 -0.97 13.12
N THR A 1031 32.05 -0.96 14.03
CA THR A 1031 31.91 -1.30 15.48
C THR A 1031 30.42 -1.42 15.81
N ALA A 1032 30.02 -2.37 16.65
CA ALA A 1032 28.72 -2.37 17.35
C ALA A 1032 28.91 -2.78 18.82
N GLN A 1033 28.26 -2.10 19.77
CA GLN A 1033 28.43 -2.35 21.20
C GLN A 1033 27.18 -3.02 21.80
N ASP A 1034 27.34 -4.22 22.34
CA ASP A 1034 26.33 -4.87 23.18
C ASP A 1034 26.20 -4.17 24.54
N VAL A 1035 24.95 -4.08 25.03
CA VAL A 1035 24.62 -3.33 26.25
C VAL A 1035 24.55 -4.26 27.46
N ASP A 1036 25.51 -4.13 28.36
CA ASP A 1036 25.61 -4.97 29.57
C ASP A 1036 24.38 -4.85 30.49
N LEU A 1037 23.70 -5.98 30.68
CA LEU A 1037 22.52 -6.16 31.54
C LEU A 1037 22.80 -5.99 33.05
N SER A 1038 24.08 -5.99 33.47
CA SER A 1038 24.49 -5.77 34.85
C SER A 1038 24.17 -4.33 35.31
N THR A 1039 24.64 -3.33 34.57
CA THR A 1039 24.51 -1.91 34.91
C THR A 1039 23.07 -1.42 34.87
N TYR A 1040 22.20 -2.04 34.07
CA TYR A 1040 20.77 -1.71 34.05
C TYR A 1040 20.06 -2.08 35.37
N LYS A 1041 20.40 -3.24 35.96
CA LYS A 1041 19.85 -3.64 37.27
C LYS A 1041 20.30 -2.67 38.37
N GLU A 1042 21.56 -2.24 38.35
CA GLU A 1042 22.11 -1.33 39.36
C GLU A 1042 21.57 0.10 39.23
N LYS A 1043 21.47 0.64 38.00
CA LYS A 1043 20.80 1.93 37.74
C LYS A 1043 19.35 1.91 38.21
N LYS A 1044 18.61 0.82 37.98
CA LYS A 1044 17.22 0.65 38.44
C LYS A 1044 17.11 0.59 39.97
N ARG A 1045 18.09 0.00 40.66
CA ARG A 1045 18.18 0.01 42.14
C ARG A 1045 18.43 1.42 42.68
N LYS A 1046 19.47 2.11 42.19
CA LYS A 1046 19.81 3.49 42.60
C LYS A 1046 18.70 4.49 42.27
N MET A 1047 17.91 4.27 41.21
CA MET A 1047 16.72 5.07 40.88
C MET A 1047 15.56 4.85 41.88
N ASN A 1048 15.34 3.61 42.34
CA ASN A 1048 14.33 3.32 43.37
C ASN A 1048 14.74 3.85 44.76
N GLU A 1049 16.03 3.81 45.08
CA GLU A 1049 16.58 4.40 46.31
C GLU A 1049 16.40 5.94 46.29
N ARG A 1050 16.70 6.62 45.17
CA ARG A 1050 16.38 8.05 45.01
C ARG A 1050 14.88 8.36 45.10
N LYS A 1051 14.00 7.52 44.54
CA LYS A 1051 12.53 7.71 44.68
C LYS A 1051 12.02 7.53 46.11
N ARG A 1052 12.72 6.78 46.97
CA ARG A 1052 12.42 6.71 48.41
C ARG A 1052 12.90 7.94 49.19
N ALA A 1053 13.97 8.61 48.74
CA ALA A 1053 14.49 9.81 49.38
C ALA A 1053 13.65 11.09 49.10
N GLN A 1054 12.78 11.06 48.08
CA GLN A 1054 12.01 12.24 47.63
C GLN A 1054 10.58 12.34 48.20
N ASN A 1055 10.17 11.48 49.13
CA ASN A 1055 8.84 11.56 49.74
C ASN A 1055 8.87 11.10 51.22
N PRO A 1056 9.06 12.02 52.19
CA PRO A 1056 9.27 11.66 53.60
C PRO A 1056 8.00 11.24 54.36
N GLU A 1057 6.81 11.57 53.85
CA GLU A 1057 5.56 11.35 54.56
C GLU A 1057 4.93 9.97 54.29
N ILE A 1058 3.96 9.58 55.12
CA ILE A 1058 3.39 8.22 55.20
C ILE A 1058 4.41 7.17 55.72
N GLY A 1059 5.29 7.59 56.64
CA GLY A 1059 6.22 6.73 57.37
C GLY A 1059 5.76 6.22 58.76
N GLN A 1060 4.55 6.58 59.22
CA GLN A 1060 4.06 6.20 60.56
C GLN A 1060 2.62 5.66 60.57
N LYS A 1061 2.48 4.32 60.43
CA LYS A 1061 1.52 3.47 61.18
C LYS A 1061 1.57 2.01 60.68
N LYS A 1062 2.45 1.21 61.30
CA LYS A 1062 2.25 -0.18 61.78
C LYS A 1062 3.57 -0.93 61.91
N ARG A 1063 3.91 -1.27 63.16
CA ARG A 1063 4.20 -2.68 63.50
C ARG A 1063 2.89 -3.46 63.41
#